data_AF-A0A8H4K7Y7-F1
#
_entry.id   AF-A0A8H4K7Y7-F1
#
_cell.length_a   1.000
_cell.length_b   1.000
_cell.length_c   1.000
_cell.angle_alpha   90.00
_cell.angle_beta   90.00
_cell.angle_gamma   90.00
#
_symmetry.space_group_name_H-M   'P 1'
#
loop_
_entity.id
_entity.type
_entity.pdbx_description
1 polymer ?
#
loop_
_entity_poly.entity_id
_entity_poly.type
_entity_poly.pdbx_seq_one_letter_code
_entity_poly.pdbx_strand_id
1 'polypeptide(L)'
;MNANELVHYLADKPPSVVRLEIEKHFDALNDKQKRYAHFISKAAFAGTRIVLRQISPESEPIFDLILTLHKSADGDWNALANKAGVEEEEVTRFLEYAAMFLGNNGNYKSFGDSKFIPRCSEKTVAALAATSPEANKYYEATKGGIFSSDNPAMMHLGYPDDGHMTTYYPESSHIIKDEIKAVSDWMESKGLLPENNRLRKTSDGNYEILIASAVKEIPSDGGDIGKQTDFTVEDGPLKGKIINLVYGDYAEEMKNITAFINGAAENAENDTQKKMHQAYSKSFEGGSLLDFKDSQRYWIKDKGPMVESNIGFIETYRDPAGIRGEWEGFASMVNLERTRAFGELVEKAPQLIPLLPWGSEFEKDKFLSPDFTSLEVLTFAGSGIPAGINIPNYDDIRQTEGFKNVSLGNVLSAKAPDEKIPFIRDEDLEVYKKQRDASFEVQVGLHELTGHGCGKLLQETSPGKFNFDKENPPVSPVDNKPITTWYKPGQTWGSVFGSIAASYEECRAELVAMHLSCEFPVLKIFGFGDGSEDINGEAGDVLFASYLSMARAGLASLEMWDPKSQKWGQAHSQARFSILKCFLEAEDDFCKLDYKQDDLSDLTIKLDRSKILTAGRDAVAKYLQKLHIYKSTADVKTGTDFYVHMTTVDPEFWGKKVRDIVLKNKQPRKVFVQANTSLDESSGKVSIKHYEASLTGMIESWVERNL
;
A
#
# COMPACT_ATOMS: atom_id res chain seq x y z
N MET A 1 14.78 8.50 27.20
CA MET A 1 13.70 7.48 27.14
C MET A 1 13.98 6.40 28.17
N ASN A 2 12.97 5.84 28.84
CA ASN A 2 13.18 4.71 29.77
C ASN A 2 13.17 3.35 29.03
N ALA A 3 13.60 2.28 29.69
CA ALA A 3 13.72 0.96 29.05
C ALA A 3 12.37 0.41 28.53
N ASN A 4 11.26 0.73 29.19
CA ASN A 4 9.93 0.26 28.78
C ASN A 4 9.44 0.97 27.51
N GLU A 5 9.75 2.25 27.37
CA GLU A 5 9.44 3.04 26.17
C GLU A 5 10.30 2.60 24.98
N LEU A 6 11.60 2.32 25.20
CA LEU A 6 12.55 1.97 24.15
C LEU A 6 12.15 0.68 23.41
N VAL A 7 11.47 -0.26 24.07
CA VAL A 7 11.02 -1.54 23.48
C VAL A 7 10.19 -1.32 22.21
N HIS A 8 9.44 -0.22 22.11
CA HIS A 8 8.61 0.11 20.95
C HIS A 8 9.40 0.60 19.73
N TYR A 9 10.65 1.02 19.95
CA TYR A 9 11.58 1.50 18.92
C TYR A 9 12.70 0.49 18.64
N LEU A 10 12.61 -0.73 19.15
CA LEU A 10 13.54 -1.79 18.75
C LEU A 10 13.09 -2.42 17.44
N ALA A 11 14.04 -2.86 16.62
CA ALA A 11 13.78 -3.69 15.46
C ALA A 11 12.92 -4.92 15.84
N ASP A 12 12.05 -5.35 14.93
CA ASP A 12 11.23 -6.54 15.10
C ASP A 12 12.14 -7.80 15.16
N LYS A 13 11.81 -8.74 16.05
CA LYS A 13 12.60 -9.95 16.31
C LYS A 13 11.71 -11.22 16.26
N PRO A 14 11.82 -12.06 15.21
CA PRO A 14 12.43 -11.75 13.91
C PRO A 14 11.52 -10.80 13.09
N PRO A 15 12.06 -10.06 12.11
CA PRO A 15 11.25 -9.34 11.13
C PRO A 15 10.57 -10.32 10.17
N SER A 16 9.45 -9.91 9.57
CA SER A 16 8.75 -10.73 8.57
C SER A 16 9.36 -10.50 7.18
N VAL A 17 10.40 -11.25 6.84
CA VAL A 17 11.00 -11.22 5.50
C VAL A 17 10.22 -12.14 4.55
N VAL A 18 9.79 -11.61 3.41
CA VAL A 18 8.99 -12.34 2.41
C VAL A 18 9.56 -12.11 1.02
N ARG A 19 9.40 -13.08 0.11
CA ARG A 19 9.77 -12.92 -1.31
C ARG A 19 8.59 -12.40 -2.11
N LEU A 20 8.84 -11.48 -3.03
CA LEU A 20 7.88 -11.18 -4.10
C LEU A 20 8.01 -12.22 -5.21
N GLU A 21 7.00 -13.07 -5.33
CA GLU A 21 6.90 -14.05 -6.40
C GLU A 21 6.54 -13.37 -7.71
N ILE A 22 7.30 -13.63 -8.77
CA ILE A 22 7.09 -12.94 -10.05
C ILE A 22 7.47 -13.77 -11.30
N GLU A 23 8.21 -14.86 -11.15
CA GLU A 23 8.82 -15.63 -12.25
C GLU A 23 7.82 -16.00 -13.36
N LYS A 24 6.68 -16.60 -12.97
CA LYS A 24 5.60 -16.97 -13.90
C LYS A 24 5.11 -15.80 -14.77
N HIS A 25 4.99 -14.61 -14.19
CA HIS A 25 4.49 -13.43 -14.89
C HIS A 25 5.59 -12.75 -15.72
N PHE A 26 6.84 -12.83 -15.26
CA PHE A 26 8.00 -12.37 -16.02
C PHE A 26 8.26 -13.24 -17.26
N ASP A 27 8.11 -14.56 -17.14
CA ASP A 27 8.34 -15.49 -18.24
C ASP A 27 7.30 -15.38 -19.36
N ALA A 28 6.09 -14.89 -19.05
CA ALA A 28 5.07 -14.59 -20.04
C ALA A 28 5.43 -13.40 -20.95
N LEU A 29 6.41 -12.58 -20.58
CA LEU A 29 6.84 -11.44 -21.37
C LEU A 29 7.72 -11.86 -22.56
N ASN A 30 7.57 -11.17 -23.69
CA ASN A 30 8.52 -11.26 -24.79
C ASN A 30 9.82 -10.50 -24.49
N ASP A 31 10.88 -10.71 -25.29
CA ASP A 31 12.19 -10.11 -25.04
C ASP A 31 12.17 -8.56 -24.97
N LYS A 32 11.33 -7.90 -25.77
CA LYS A 32 11.19 -6.43 -25.75
C LYS A 32 10.53 -5.95 -24.46
N GLN A 33 9.46 -6.63 -24.03
CA GLN A 33 8.78 -6.35 -22.75
C GLN A 33 9.70 -6.61 -21.55
N LYS A 34 10.51 -7.67 -21.58
CA LYS A 34 11.51 -7.93 -20.52
C LYS A 34 12.55 -6.81 -20.42
N ARG A 35 13.05 -6.32 -21.57
CA ARG A 35 13.95 -5.14 -21.60
C ARG A 35 13.27 -3.88 -21.07
N TYR A 36 12.03 -3.63 -21.47
CA TYR A 36 11.24 -2.50 -20.98
C TYR A 36 11.11 -2.53 -19.45
N ALA A 37 10.69 -3.67 -18.88
CA ALA A 37 10.59 -3.87 -17.43
C ALA A 37 11.95 -3.74 -16.72
N HIS A 38 13.03 -4.22 -17.33
CA HIS A 38 14.40 -4.08 -16.82
C HIS A 38 14.79 -2.61 -16.68
N PHE A 39 14.66 -1.82 -17.74
CA PHE A 39 15.06 -0.41 -17.72
C PHE A 39 14.26 0.41 -16.72
N ILE A 40 12.94 0.17 -16.60
CA ILE A 40 12.11 0.81 -15.56
C ILE A 40 12.59 0.40 -14.16
N SER A 41 12.87 -0.88 -13.94
CA SER A 41 13.36 -1.37 -12.65
C SER A 41 14.70 -0.73 -12.26
N LYS A 42 15.62 -0.57 -13.23
CA LYS A 42 16.91 0.10 -13.00
C LYS A 42 16.73 1.59 -12.73
N ALA A 43 15.82 2.27 -13.43
CA ALA A 43 15.47 3.66 -13.14
C ALA A 43 14.89 3.83 -11.73
N ALA A 44 13.94 2.97 -11.33
CA ALA A 44 13.30 3.02 -10.02
C ALA A 44 14.33 2.89 -8.89
N PHE A 45 15.19 1.86 -8.96
CA PHE A 45 16.22 1.64 -7.94
C PHE A 45 17.37 2.66 -7.98
N ALA A 46 17.63 3.32 -9.11
CA ALA A 46 18.64 4.38 -9.18
C ALA A 46 18.31 5.56 -8.24
N GLY A 47 17.04 5.77 -7.88
CA GLY A 47 16.64 6.75 -6.87
C GLY A 47 16.67 6.25 -5.42
N THR A 48 17.24 5.08 -5.13
CA THR A 48 17.38 4.58 -3.74
C THR A 48 18.07 5.60 -2.83
N ARG A 49 19.14 6.25 -3.33
CA ARG A 49 19.87 7.29 -2.60
C ARG A 49 19.03 8.54 -2.32
N ILE A 50 18.07 8.85 -3.21
CA ILE A 50 17.12 9.96 -3.01
C ILE A 50 16.27 9.67 -1.78
N VAL A 51 15.66 8.48 -1.70
CA VAL A 51 14.82 8.07 -0.56
C VAL A 51 15.63 8.09 0.74
N LEU A 52 16.83 7.50 0.76
CA LEU A 52 17.70 7.53 1.94
C LEU A 52 17.96 8.97 2.43
N ARG A 53 18.22 9.90 1.51
CA ARG A 53 18.39 11.34 1.80
C ARG A 53 17.10 12.06 2.17
N GLN A 54 15.92 11.52 1.87
CA GLN A 54 14.61 12.03 2.30
C GLN A 54 14.21 11.54 3.71
N ILE A 55 14.89 10.53 4.26
CA ILE A 55 14.57 9.95 5.58
C ILE A 55 15.39 10.60 6.70
N SER A 56 16.71 10.41 6.67
CA SER A 56 17.59 10.87 7.74
C SER A 56 19.03 11.05 7.27
N PRO A 57 19.82 11.95 7.91
CA PRO A 57 21.22 12.18 7.53
C PRO A 57 22.11 10.94 7.61
N GLU A 58 21.78 10.01 8.50
CA GLU A 58 22.54 8.78 8.72
C GLU A 58 22.12 7.62 7.81
N SER A 59 21.04 7.73 7.03
CA SER A 59 20.51 6.60 6.24
C SER A 59 21.49 6.12 5.16
N GLU A 60 22.10 7.02 4.38
CA GLU A 60 23.09 6.62 3.37
C GLU A 60 24.32 5.91 3.98
N PRO A 61 24.98 6.45 5.03
CA PRO A 61 26.05 5.74 5.72
C PRO A 61 25.64 4.38 6.28
N ILE A 62 24.41 4.22 6.79
CA ILE A 62 23.92 2.91 7.28
C ILE A 62 23.77 1.91 6.13
N PHE A 63 23.20 2.36 5.01
CA PHE A 63 23.07 1.55 3.81
C PHE A 63 24.43 1.02 3.34
N ASP A 64 25.41 1.93 3.21
CA ASP A 64 26.75 1.56 2.77
C ASP A 64 27.48 0.64 3.75
N LEU A 65 27.30 0.86 5.07
CA LEU A 65 27.83 -0.03 6.10
C LEU A 65 27.31 -1.46 5.92
N ILE A 66 26.00 -1.64 5.78
CA ILE A 66 25.36 -2.97 5.63
C ILE A 66 25.92 -3.68 4.39
N LEU A 67 25.91 -3.01 3.23
CA LEU A 67 26.37 -3.62 1.98
C LEU A 67 27.87 -3.93 2.02
N THR A 68 28.67 -3.04 2.61
CA THR A 68 30.13 -3.22 2.70
C THR A 68 30.49 -4.39 3.60
N LEU A 69 29.81 -4.55 4.74
CA LEU A 69 30.02 -5.69 5.62
C LEU A 69 29.71 -7.01 4.90
N HIS A 70 28.57 -7.09 4.21
CA HIS A 70 28.20 -8.27 3.43
C HIS A 70 29.26 -8.61 2.37
N LYS A 71 29.67 -7.62 1.57
CA LYS A 71 30.71 -7.80 0.54
C LYS A 71 32.05 -8.23 1.15
N SER A 72 32.45 -7.66 2.29
CA SER A 72 33.70 -8.00 2.96
C SER A 72 33.72 -9.42 3.54
N ALA A 73 32.53 -9.97 3.79
CA ALA A 73 32.33 -11.32 4.30
C ALA A 73 32.04 -12.35 3.20
N ASP A 74 31.87 -11.93 1.94
CA ASP A 74 31.36 -12.78 0.85
C ASP A 74 30.05 -13.49 1.24
N GLY A 75 29.19 -12.78 2.00
CA GLY A 75 27.95 -13.33 2.57
C GLY A 75 28.13 -14.25 3.79
N ASP A 76 29.36 -14.62 4.18
CA ASP A 76 29.63 -15.47 5.35
C ASP A 76 29.68 -14.65 6.65
N TRP A 77 28.50 -14.36 7.20
CA TRP A 77 28.34 -13.62 8.45
C TRP A 77 28.91 -14.35 9.67
N ASN A 78 29.04 -15.68 9.63
CA ASN A 78 29.64 -16.45 10.72
C ASN A 78 31.15 -16.27 10.75
N ALA A 79 31.81 -16.28 9.59
CA ALA A 79 33.22 -15.91 9.49
C ALA A 79 33.47 -14.46 9.92
N LEU A 80 32.57 -13.54 9.55
CA LEU A 80 32.66 -12.14 9.98
C LEU A 80 32.51 -11.99 11.50
N ALA A 81 31.57 -12.70 12.12
CA ALA A 81 31.37 -12.71 13.57
C ALA A 81 32.64 -13.15 14.30
N ASN A 82 33.25 -14.26 13.87
CA ASN A 82 34.49 -14.78 14.41
C ASN A 82 35.65 -13.78 14.27
N LYS A 83 35.76 -13.14 13.10
CA LYS A 83 36.78 -12.12 12.85
C LYS A 83 36.60 -10.89 13.74
N ALA A 84 35.35 -10.49 14.01
CA ALA A 84 35.02 -9.37 14.87
C ALA A 84 35.09 -9.71 16.38
N GLY A 85 35.12 -10.99 16.74
CA GLY A 85 35.02 -11.43 18.14
C GLY A 85 33.65 -11.16 18.74
N VAL A 86 32.59 -11.36 17.95
CA VAL A 86 31.18 -11.11 18.34
C VAL A 86 30.40 -12.42 18.35
N GLU A 87 29.50 -12.57 19.32
CA GLU A 87 28.59 -13.72 19.43
C GLU A 87 27.59 -13.77 18.26
N GLU A 88 27.27 -14.98 17.79
CA GLU A 88 26.38 -15.20 16.64
C GLU A 88 24.99 -14.56 16.84
N GLU A 89 24.42 -14.63 18.06
CA GLU A 89 23.11 -14.03 18.35
C GLU A 89 23.11 -12.50 18.18
N GLU A 90 24.23 -11.85 18.51
CA GLU A 90 24.39 -10.40 18.35
C GLU A 90 24.50 -10.02 16.86
N VAL A 91 25.13 -10.86 16.05
CA VAL A 91 25.14 -10.70 14.59
C VAL A 91 23.75 -10.93 14.01
N THR A 92 23.00 -11.94 14.46
CA THR A 92 21.60 -12.13 14.04
C THR A 92 20.76 -10.89 14.32
N ARG A 93 20.86 -10.28 15.50
CA ARG A 93 20.15 -9.04 15.86
C ARG A 93 20.53 -7.85 14.97
N PHE A 94 21.78 -7.78 14.50
CA PHE A 94 22.20 -6.80 13.51
C PHE A 94 21.58 -7.09 12.13
N LEU A 95 21.54 -8.35 11.71
CA LEU A 95 20.92 -8.78 10.45
C LEU A 95 19.40 -8.53 10.43
N GLU A 96 18.72 -8.72 11.55
CA GLU A 96 17.30 -8.36 11.74
C GLU A 96 17.07 -6.87 11.47
N TYR A 97 17.92 -6.01 12.07
CA TYR A 97 17.89 -4.57 11.80
C TYR A 97 18.22 -4.25 10.34
N ALA A 98 19.25 -4.86 9.75
CA ALA A 98 19.66 -4.61 8.38
C ALA A 98 18.57 -4.98 7.37
N ALA A 99 17.89 -6.12 7.55
CA ALA A 99 16.79 -6.53 6.70
C ALA A 99 15.60 -5.55 6.79
N MET A 100 15.28 -5.06 8.00
CA MET A 100 14.26 -4.03 8.19
C MET A 100 14.67 -2.69 7.55
N PHE A 101 15.91 -2.26 7.76
CA PHE A 101 16.46 -1.02 7.19
C PHE A 101 16.35 -1.02 5.67
N LEU A 102 16.81 -2.09 5.03
CA LEU A 102 16.74 -2.25 3.58
C LEU A 102 15.30 -2.35 3.08
N GLY A 103 14.41 -2.99 3.84
CA GLY A 103 12.98 -3.08 3.50
C GLY A 103 12.20 -1.77 3.66
N ASN A 104 12.65 -0.87 4.54
CA ASN A 104 12.06 0.47 4.73
C ASN A 104 12.80 1.57 3.96
N ASN A 105 13.92 1.22 3.32
CA ASN A 105 14.86 2.12 2.68
C ASN A 105 15.28 3.30 3.58
N GLY A 106 15.53 3.00 4.85
CA GLY A 106 15.85 3.99 5.90
C GLY A 106 15.64 3.44 7.31
N ASN A 107 16.08 4.20 8.32
CA ASN A 107 16.00 3.79 9.74
C ASN A 107 14.71 4.24 10.47
N TYR A 108 13.70 4.68 9.72
CA TYR A 108 12.35 5.00 10.22
C TYR A 108 11.33 4.13 9.48
N LYS A 109 10.41 3.52 10.23
CA LYS A 109 9.35 2.66 9.68
C LYS A 109 8.53 3.46 8.66
N SER A 110 8.37 2.96 7.43
CA SER A 110 7.51 3.59 6.42
C SER A 110 6.03 3.57 6.84
N PHE A 111 5.64 2.59 7.65
CA PHE A 111 4.35 2.57 8.31
C PHE A 111 4.47 3.01 9.78
N GLY A 112 4.19 4.28 10.04
CA GLY A 112 4.15 4.87 11.38
C GLY A 112 5.30 5.80 11.73
N ASP A 113 6.21 6.07 10.79
CA ASP A 113 7.22 7.14 10.83
C ASP A 113 8.02 7.25 12.14
N SER A 114 8.27 6.09 12.75
CA SER A 114 9.03 5.95 13.98
C SER A 114 10.37 5.31 13.68
N LYS A 115 11.42 5.83 14.33
CA LYS A 115 12.75 5.26 14.27
C LYS A 115 12.73 3.83 14.81
N PHE A 116 13.58 2.96 14.27
CA PHE A 116 13.86 1.67 14.88
C PHE A 116 15.36 1.47 15.05
N ILE A 117 15.75 0.82 16.14
CA ILE A 117 17.13 0.68 16.62
C ILE A 117 17.49 -0.82 16.67
N PRO A 118 18.73 -1.22 16.34
CA PRO A 118 19.15 -2.60 16.48
C PRO A 118 19.00 -3.11 17.92
N ARG A 119 18.71 -4.40 18.06
CA ARG A 119 18.69 -5.06 19.38
C ARG A 119 20.08 -5.50 19.85
N CYS A 120 21.06 -5.56 18.94
CA CYS A 120 22.45 -5.80 19.30
C CYS A 120 23.05 -4.57 19.99
N SER A 121 24.18 -4.77 20.66
CA SER A 121 24.89 -3.67 21.29
C SER A 121 25.59 -2.76 20.26
N GLU A 122 25.79 -1.49 20.62
CA GLU A 122 26.60 -0.58 19.81
C GLU A 122 28.03 -1.10 19.62
N LYS A 123 28.59 -1.75 20.66
CA LYS A 123 29.90 -2.41 20.60
C LYS A 123 29.96 -3.50 19.54
N THR A 124 28.87 -4.24 19.35
CA THR A 124 28.75 -5.26 18.29
C THR A 124 28.91 -4.63 16.91
N VAL A 125 28.14 -3.57 16.61
CA VAL A 125 28.19 -2.93 15.29
C VAL A 125 29.55 -2.28 15.04
N ALA A 126 30.13 -1.63 16.06
CA ALA A 126 31.48 -1.08 15.99
C ALA A 126 32.54 -2.17 15.71
N ALA A 127 32.46 -3.33 16.38
CA ALA A 127 33.38 -4.44 16.17
C ALA A 127 33.26 -5.04 14.77
N LEU A 128 32.02 -5.22 14.26
CA LEU A 128 31.78 -5.64 12.88
C LEU A 128 32.38 -4.63 11.89
N ALA A 129 32.12 -3.34 12.08
CA ALA A 129 32.64 -2.28 11.22
C ALA A 129 34.18 -2.24 11.22
N ALA A 130 34.83 -2.44 12.37
CA ALA A 130 36.28 -2.46 12.50
C ALA A 130 36.97 -3.60 11.71
N THR A 131 36.21 -4.60 11.23
CA THR A 131 36.78 -5.68 10.41
C THR A 131 37.18 -5.24 8.99
N SER A 132 36.71 -4.08 8.53
CA SER A 132 36.98 -3.51 7.21
C SER A 132 37.18 -1.98 7.32
N PRO A 133 38.29 -1.41 6.83
CA PRO A 133 38.49 0.05 6.86
C PRO A 133 37.35 0.84 6.20
N GLU A 134 36.79 0.31 5.09
CA GLU A 134 35.69 0.95 4.39
C GLU A 134 34.39 0.88 5.21
N ALA A 135 34.10 -0.27 5.85
CA ALA A 135 32.94 -0.38 6.73
C ALA A 135 33.05 0.57 7.94
N ASN A 136 34.24 0.66 8.54
CA ASN A 136 34.49 1.55 9.66
C ASN A 136 34.25 3.03 9.31
N LYS A 137 34.68 3.47 8.12
CA LYS A 137 34.41 4.82 7.60
C LYS A 137 32.90 5.11 7.55
N TYR A 138 32.10 4.17 7.05
CA TYR A 138 30.64 4.35 7.01
C TYR A 138 30.00 4.34 8.39
N TYR A 139 30.46 3.46 9.29
CA TYR A 139 30.02 3.46 10.68
C TYR A 139 30.30 4.80 11.38
N GLU A 140 31.50 5.35 11.24
CA GLU A 140 31.87 6.66 11.79
C GLU A 140 31.02 7.80 11.19
N ALA A 141 30.70 7.72 9.88
CA ALA A 141 29.86 8.70 9.20
C ALA A 141 28.40 8.72 9.72
N THR A 142 27.92 7.66 10.38
CA THR A 142 26.60 7.66 11.05
C THR A 142 26.54 8.60 12.26
N LYS A 143 27.70 8.96 12.84
CA LYS A 143 27.82 9.81 14.04
C LYS A 143 26.95 9.31 15.23
N GLY A 144 26.81 8.00 15.38
CA GLY A 144 25.99 7.37 16.43
C GLY A 144 24.48 7.36 16.13
N GLY A 145 24.06 7.83 14.95
CA GLY A 145 22.65 7.89 14.53
C GLY A 145 21.94 6.53 14.52
N ILE A 146 22.67 5.41 14.42
CA ILE A 146 22.09 4.06 14.53
C ILE A 146 21.41 3.85 15.90
N PHE A 147 22.02 4.32 16.99
CA PHE A 147 21.61 4.00 18.37
C PHE A 147 21.04 5.19 19.14
N SER A 148 21.04 6.40 18.57
CA SER A 148 20.53 7.60 19.25
C SER A 148 19.04 7.48 19.59
N SER A 149 18.73 7.66 20.88
CA SER A 149 17.40 7.55 21.50
C SER A 149 17.22 8.46 22.73
N ASP A 150 18.21 9.32 22.98
CA ASP A 150 18.26 10.28 24.07
C ASP A 150 17.26 11.42 23.88
N ASN A 151 16.93 11.79 22.64
CA ASN A 151 15.88 12.72 22.28
C ASN A 151 14.62 12.00 21.76
N PRO A 152 13.54 11.87 22.55
CA PRO A 152 12.31 11.21 22.12
C PRO A 152 11.63 11.85 20.92
N ALA A 153 11.73 13.17 20.72
CA ALA A 153 11.09 13.84 19.59
C ALA A 153 11.75 13.43 18.26
N MET A 154 13.06 13.23 18.27
CA MET A 154 13.83 12.73 17.11
C MET A 154 13.58 11.25 16.82
N MET A 155 12.79 10.54 17.62
CA MET A 155 12.38 9.16 17.32
C MET A 155 11.22 9.10 16.32
N HIS A 156 10.75 10.26 15.84
CA HIS A 156 9.64 10.39 14.89
C HIS A 156 10.01 11.34 13.75
N LEU A 157 9.48 11.07 12.56
CA LEU A 157 9.49 12.06 11.48
C LEU A 157 8.44 13.14 11.75
N GLY A 158 8.76 14.39 11.43
CA GLY A 158 7.88 15.52 11.72
C GLY A 158 8.54 16.87 11.48
N TYR A 159 7.92 17.94 11.98
CA TYR A 159 8.46 19.29 11.83
C TYR A 159 9.71 19.54 12.69
N PRO A 160 10.71 20.30 12.18
CA PRO A 160 11.92 20.62 12.94
C PRO A 160 11.66 21.42 14.23
N ASP A 161 10.67 22.31 14.23
CA ASP A 161 10.32 23.15 15.37
C ASP A 161 9.53 22.43 16.48
N ASP A 162 9.04 21.22 16.21
CA ASP A 162 8.57 20.26 17.22
C ASP A 162 9.71 19.37 17.75
N GLY A 163 10.94 19.53 17.22
CA GLY A 163 12.10 18.72 17.57
C GLY A 163 12.13 17.34 16.90
N HIS A 164 11.34 17.13 15.84
CA HIS A 164 11.28 15.88 15.09
C HIS A 164 12.35 15.82 13.98
N MET A 165 12.55 14.62 13.42
CA MET A 165 13.47 14.40 12.30
C MET A 165 12.79 14.68 10.95
N THR A 166 13.50 15.33 10.03
CA THR A 166 13.14 15.40 8.61
C THR A 166 14.32 15.92 7.82
N THR A 167 14.47 15.46 6.57
CA THR A 167 15.50 15.94 5.65
C THR A 167 14.92 16.54 4.37
N TYR A 168 13.60 16.77 4.33
CA TYR A 168 12.96 17.66 3.35
C TYR A 168 13.34 19.14 3.57
N TYR A 169 13.84 19.46 4.78
CA TYR A 169 14.40 20.76 5.14
C TYR A 169 15.90 20.66 5.47
N PRO A 170 16.76 20.33 4.49
CA PRO A 170 18.17 20.09 4.76
C PRO A 170 18.84 21.37 5.27
N GLU A 171 19.85 21.20 6.14
CA GLU A 171 20.67 22.30 6.69
C GLU A 171 19.85 23.42 7.38
N SER A 172 18.62 23.12 7.81
CA SER A 172 17.63 24.10 8.25
C SER A 172 17.09 23.80 9.65
N SER A 173 17.96 23.52 10.62
CA SER A 173 17.57 23.11 11.98
C SER A 173 16.72 24.13 12.77
N HIS A 174 16.57 25.36 12.26
CA HIS A 174 15.80 26.44 12.87
C HIS A 174 14.69 26.98 11.95
N ILE A 175 14.32 26.24 10.90
CA ILE A 175 13.13 26.55 10.12
C ILE A 175 11.88 26.16 10.91
N ILE A 176 10.85 27.00 10.86
CA ILE A 176 9.59 26.77 11.58
C ILE A 176 8.42 26.56 10.63
N LYS A 177 7.32 25.99 11.11
CA LYS A 177 6.10 25.70 10.33
C LYS A 177 5.59 26.91 9.55
N ASP A 178 5.56 28.09 10.18
CA ASP A 178 5.06 29.30 9.55
C ASP A 178 5.92 29.74 8.35
N GLU A 179 7.24 29.54 8.42
CA GLU A 179 8.16 29.85 7.32
C GLU A 179 7.99 28.84 6.18
N ILE A 180 7.91 27.54 6.51
CA ILE A 180 7.64 26.48 5.53
C ILE A 180 6.33 26.77 4.80
N LYS A 181 5.27 27.11 5.55
CA LYS A 181 3.97 27.46 4.98
C LYS A 181 4.09 28.70 4.08
N ALA A 182 4.78 29.75 4.53
CA ALA A 182 4.88 30.98 3.76
C ALA A 182 5.67 30.80 2.44
N VAL A 183 6.69 29.94 2.42
CA VAL A 183 7.36 29.56 1.15
C VAL A 183 6.42 28.74 0.26
N SER A 184 5.64 27.83 0.84
CA SER A 184 4.66 27.02 0.10
C SER A 184 3.57 27.88 -0.54
N ASP A 185 3.01 28.84 0.21
CA ASP A 185 2.03 29.81 -0.29
C ASP A 185 2.65 30.67 -1.42
N TRP A 186 3.94 31.02 -1.30
CA TRP A 186 4.65 31.73 -2.38
C TRP A 186 4.80 30.87 -3.63
N MET A 187 5.17 29.60 -3.50
CA MET A 187 5.28 28.66 -4.63
C MET A 187 3.95 28.52 -5.35
N GLU A 188 2.86 28.34 -4.61
CA GLU A 188 1.49 28.29 -5.14
C GLU A 188 1.16 29.56 -5.93
N SER A 189 1.48 30.74 -5.39
CA SER A 189 1.24 32.03 -6.07
C SER A 189 2.01 32.17 -7.40
N LYS A 190 3.11 31.43 -7.57
CA LYS A 190 3.91 31.37 -8.80
C LYS A 190 3.50 30.24 -9.73
N GLY A 191 2.65 29.31 -9.28
CA GLY A 191 2.35 28.07 -9.98
C GLY A 191 3.52 27.08 -10.00
N LEU A 192 4.46 27.19 -9.05
CA LEU A 192 5.56 26.23 -8.90
C LEU A 192 5.08 25.04 -8.06
N LEU A 193 5.10 23.85 -8.65
CA LEU A 193 4.65 22.63 -7.99
C LEU A 193 5.70 22.12 -6.96
N PRO A 194 5.28 21.54 -5.82
CA PRO A 194 6.18 21.23 -4.71
C PRO A 194 6.84 19.84 -4.72
N GLU A 195 6.35 18.89 -5.49
CA GLU A 195 6.58 17.46 -5.25
C GLU A 195 8.05 17.04 -5.39
N ASN A 196 8.82 17.64 -6.31
CA ASN A 196 10.21 17.29 -6.61
C ASN A 196 11.26 18.21 -5.97
N ASN A 197 10.91 18.96 -4.91
CA ASN A 197 11.87 19.85 -4.25
C ASN A 197 12.04 19.62 -2.76
N ARG A 198 13.13 20.19 -2.24
CA ARG A 198 13.39 20.40 -0.81
C ARG A 198 13.56 21.89 -0.52
N LEU A 199 13.45 22.26 0.76
CA LEU A 199 13.54 23.66 1.16
C LEU A 199 14.68 23.88 2.16
N ARG A 200 15.64 24.72 1.81
CA ARG A 200 16.73 25.13 2.70
C ARG A 200 16.56 26.58 3.14
N LYS A 201 16.68 26.84 4.43
CA LYS A 201 16.78 28.19 5.02
C LYS A 201 18.26 28.53 5.17
N THR A 202 18.69 29.62 4.54
CA THR A 202 20.09 30.06 4.60
C THR A 202 20.40 30.77 5.92
N SER A 203 21.69 30.90 6.25
CA SER A 203 22.15 31.60 7.47
C SER A 203 21.67 33.05 7.56
N ASP A 204 21.45 33.70 6.41
CA ASP A 204 21.01 35.09 6.31
C ASP A 204 19.47 35.21 6.39
N GLY A 205 18.78 34.08 6.60
CA GLY A 205 17.33 33.99 6.72
C GLY A 205 16.59 34.17 5.41
N ASN A 206 17.22 33.82 4.28
CA ASN A 206 16.60 33.65 2.97
C ASN A 206 16.31 32.16 2.72
N TYR A 207 15.73 31.83 1.56
CA TYR A 207 15.29 30.47 1.26
C TYR A 207 15.78 30.00 -0.10
N GLU A 208 16.13 28.73 -0.18
CA GLU A 208 16.49 28.03 -1.40
C GLU A 208 15.53 26.85 -1.60
N ILE A 209 14.87 26.83 -2.75
CA ILE A 209 14.08 25.69 -3.20
C ILE A 209 15.00 24.83 -4.07
N LEU A 210 15.38 23.68 -3.54
CA LEU A 210 16.28 22.72 -4.17
C LEU A 210 15.46 21.85 -5.13
N ILE A 211 15.58 22.08 -6.43
CA ILE A 211 14.86 21.36 -7.47
C ILE A 211 15.65 20.12 -7.86
N ALA A 212 14.99 18.95 -7.81
CA ALA A 212 15.59 17.71 -8.24
C ALA A 212 15.71 17.65 -9.76
N SER A 213 16.94 17.56 -10.26
CA SER A 213 17.23 17.56 -11.71
C SER A 213 18.63 17.05 -12.00
N ALA A 214 18.84 16.43 -13.16
CA ALA A 214 20.17 16.00 -13.60
C ALA A 214 21.09 17.19 -13.91
N VAL A 215 20.52 18.26 -14.49
CA VAL A 215 21.23 19.52 -14.72
C VAL A 215 21.33 20.34 -13.44
N LYS A 216 22.43 21.08 -13.28
CA LYS A 216 22.71 21.92 -12.10
C LYS A 216 22.35 23.40 -12.30
N GLU A 217 22.01 23.75 -13.54
CA GLU A 217 21.66 25.09 -13.95
C GLU A 217 20.28 25.05 -14.58
N ILE A 218 19.56 26.17 -14.54
CA ILE A 218 18.25 26.27 -15.17
C ILE A 218 18.33 25.90 -16.67
N PRO A 219 17.39 25.11 -17.20
CA PRO A 219 17.35 24.79 -18.62
C PRO A 219 17.31 26.05 -19.50
N SER A 220 17.86 25.98 -20.72
CA SER A 220 17.92 27.12 -21.65
C SER A 220 16.55 27.71 -22.00
N ASP A 221 15.53 26.86 -22.01
CA ASP A 221 14.13 27.21 -22.31
C ASP A 221 13.39 27.73 -21.07
N GLY A 222 14.02 27.68 -19.89
CA GLY A 222 13.43 28.03 -18.59
C GLY A 222 12.95 26.80 -17.82
N GLY A 223 12.64 27.00 -16.54
CA GLY A 223 11.90 26.02 -15.73
C GLY A 223 10.41 26.33 -15.69
N ASP A 224 9.69 25.69 -14.76
CA ASP A 224 8.22 25.77 -14.66
C ASP A 224 7.68 27.20 -14.47
N ILE A 225 8.46 28.10 -13.88
CA ILE A 225 8.08 29.51 -13.66
C ILE A 225 8.94 30.51 -14.43
N GLY A 226 9.53 30.08 -15.56
CA GLY A 226 10.32 30.92 -16.47
C GLY A 226 11.83 30.82 -16.24
N LYS A 227 12.59 31.84 -16.67
CA LYS A 227 14.07 31.83 -16.64
C LYS A 227 14.69 32.47 -15.38
N GLN A 228 13.87 33.09 -14.55
CA GLN A 228 14.33 33.74 -13.33
C GLN A 228 14.49 32.71 -12.21
N THR A 229 15.61 32.74 -11.50
CA THR A 229 15.90 31.86 -10.36
C THR A 229 15.91 32.60 -9.03
N ASP A 230 16.10 33.93 -9.02
CA ASP A 230 16.20 34.73 -7.80
C ASP A 230 14.99 35.67 -7.67
N PHE A 231 14.24 35.54 -6.57
CA PHE A 231 13.00 36.30 -6.36
C PHE A 231 13.02 37.03 -5.03
N THR A 232 12.86 38.35 -5.07
CA THR A 232 12.56 39.14 -3.87
C THR A 232 11.06 39.08 -3.59
N VAL A 233 10.68 38.64 -2.40
CA VAL A 233 9.27 38.55 -2.01
C VAL A 233 8.74 39.95 -1.66
N GLU A 234 7.69 40.38 -2.34
CA GLU A 234 7.18 41.75 -2.26
C GLU A 234 6.23 41.98 -1.07
N ASP A 235 5.48 40.96 -0.65
CA ASP A 235 4.42 41.04 0.36
C ASP A 235 4.31 39.75 1.21
N GLY A 236 3.50 39.81 2.26
CA GLY A 236 3.24 38.68 3.17
C GLY A 236 4.35 38.43 4.20
N PRO A 237 4.32 37.27 4.89
CA PRO A 237 5.24 36.96 5.99
C PRO A 237 6.73 36.94 5.60
N LEU A 238 7.04 36.73 4.31
CA LEU A 238 8.40 36.69 3.78
C LEU A 238 8.84 38.01 3.11
N LYS A 239 8.10 39.11 3.28
CA LYS A 239 8.41 40.40 2.63
C LYS A 239 9.88 40.82 2.82
N GLY A 240 10.55 41.11 1.70
CA GLY A 240 11.95 41.50 1.65
C GLY A 240 12.96 40.35 1.73
N LYS A 241 12.50 39.10 1.89
CA LYS A 241 13.34 37.90 1.78
C LYS A 241 13.55 37.52 0.33
N ILE A 242 14.63 36.77 0.09
CA ILE A 242 14.96 36.20 -1.21
C ILE A 242 14.57 34.72 -1.20
N ILE A 243 13.95 34.28 -2.29
CA ILE A 243 13.74 32.87 -2.62
C ILE A 243 14.54 32.57 -3.88
N ASN A 244 15.47 31.61 -3.79
CA ASN A 244 16.30 31.16 -4.90
C ASN A 244 15.85 29.77 -5.35
N LEU A 245 15.74 29.54 -6.66
CA LEU A 245 15.59 28.21 -7.25
C LEU A 245 16.97 27.64 -7.55
N VAL A 246 17.31 26.53 -6.92
CA VAL A 246 18.62 25.87 -7.08
C VAL A 246 18.39 24.51 -7.72
N TYR A 247 18.90 24.33 -8.94
CA TYR A 247 18.80 23.07 -9.68
C TYR A 247 19.93 22.12 -9.29
N GLY A 248 19.74 20.83 -9.57
CA GLY A 248 20.76 19.81 -9.37
C GLY A 248 20.67 19.07 -8.04
N ASP A 249 19.54 19.17 -7.32
CA ASP A 249 19.32 18.26 -6.20
C ASP A 249 19.27 16.83 -6.75
N TYR A 250 20.04 15.93 -6.15
CA TYR A 250 20.21 14.55 -6.63
C TYR A 250 20.72 14.41 -8.07
N ALA A 251 21.55 15.34 -8.57
CA ALA A 251 21.94 15.39 -9.98
C ALA A 251 22.55 14.09 -10.54
N GLU A 252 23.36 13.38 -9.76
CA GLU A 252 23.98 12.12 -10.21
C GLU A 252 22.93 11.00 -10.34
N GLU A 253 22.03 10.90 -9.35
CA GLU A 253 20.92 9.95 -9.38
C GLU A 253 19.97 10.26 -10.53
N MET A 254 19.57 11.54 -10.69
CA MET A 254 18.67 11.98 -11.76
C MET A 254 19.24 11.72 -13.14
N LYS A 255 20.54 11.93 -13.35
CA LYS A 255 21.21 11.59 -14.60
C LYS A 255 21.10 10.09 -14.93
N ASN A 256 21.32 9.23 -13.94
CA ASN A 256 21.24 7.79 -14.12
C ASN A 256 19.79 7.34 -14.38
N ILE A 257 18.84 7.90 -13.64
CA ILE A 257 17.39 7.71 -13.84
C ILE A 257 17.01 8.09 -15.27
N THR A 258 17.37 9.30 -15.74
CA THR A 258 17.11 9.77 -17.10
C THR A 258 17.65 8.80 -18.16
N ALA A 259 18.88 8.30 -17.98
CA ALA A 259 19.48 7.34 -18.91
C ALA A 259 18.67 6.03 -18.99
N PHE A 260 18.28 5.46 -17.85
CA PHE A 260 17.46 4.25 -17.83
C PHE A 260 16.06 4.47 -18.39
N ILE A 261 15.44 5.62 -18.12
CA ILE A 261 14.13 5.98 -18.69
C ILE A 261 14.19 6.14 -20.21
N ASN A 262 15.28 6.65 -20.77
CA ASN A 262 15.49 6.64 -22.22
C ASN A 262 15.56 5.21 -22.77
N GLY A 263 16.23 4.29 -22.08
CA GLY A 263 16.23 2.86 -22.43
C GLY A 263 14.83 2.22 -22.37
N ALA A 264 13.99 2.64 -21.42
CA ALA A 264 12.58 2.24 -21.37
C ALA A 264 11.80 2.80 -22.58
N ALA A 265 12.02 4.07 -22.96
CA ALA A 265 11.39 4.68 -24.14
C ALA A 265 11.74 3.94 -25.44
N GLU A 266 12.97 3.45 -25.58
CA GLU A 266 13.43 2.67 -26.73
C GLU A 266 12.78 1.28 -26.81
N ASN A 267 12.42 0.71 -25.65
CA ASN A 267 11.79 -0.59 -25.54
C ASN A 267 10.26 -0.53 -25.35
N ALA A 268 9.66 0.67 -25.43
CA ALA A 268 8.22 0.87 -25.33
C ALA A 268 7.41 0.06 -26.36
N GLU A 269 6.28 -0.51 -25.94
CA GLU A 269 5.41 -1.32 -26.80
C GLU A 269 4.59 -0.49 -27.79
N ASN A 270 4.28 0.76 -27.41
CA ASN A 270 3.46 1.67 -28.20
C ASN A 270 3.95 3.12 -28.08
N ASP A 271 3.42 4.00 -28.95
CA ASP A 271 3.79 5.42 -28.99
C ASP A 271 3.40 6.18 -27.71
N THR A 272 2.35 5.74 -27.00
CA THR A 272 1.90 6.35 -25.74
C THR A 272 2.95 6.13 -24.65
N GLN A 273 3.42 4.90 -24.46
CA GLN A 273 4.51 4.57 -23.55
C GLN A 273 5.81 5.29 -23.91
N LYS A 274 6.13 5.38 -25.21
CA LYS A 274 7.31 6.12 -25.66
C LYS A 274 7.25 7.59 -25.28
N LYS A 275 6.11 8.25 -25.51
CA LYS A 275 5.89 9.66 -25.15
C LYS A 275 5.88 9.88 -23.64
N MET A 276 5.29 8.95 -22.89
CA MET A 276 5.32 8.93 -21.43
C MET A 276 6.77 8.96 -20.91
N HIS A 277 7.61 8.02 -21.35
CA HIS A 277 9.02 7.97 -20.92
C HIS A 277 9.85 9.14 -21.42
N GLN A 278 9.56 9.67 -22.61
CA GLN A 278 10.21 10.91 -23.07
C GLN A 278 9.85 12.11 -22.18
N ALA A 279 8.62 12.20 -21.69
CA ALA A 279 8.21 13.25 -20.75
C ALA A 279 8.83 13.05 -19.36
N TYR A 280 8.90 11.81 -18.85
CA TYR A 280 9.67 11.49 -17.64
C TYR A 280 11.13 11.91 -17.78
N SER A 281 11.78 11.55 -18.89
CA SER A 281 13.18 11.88 -19.19
C SER A 281 13.42 13.39 -19.15
N LYS A 282 12.55 14.20 -19.77
CA LYS A 282 12.64 15.67 -19.69
C LYS A 282 12.48 16.19 -18.27
N SER A 283 11.50 15.66 -17.54
CA SER A 283 11.24 16.03 -16.15
C SER A 283 12.45 15.75 -15.26
N PHE A 284 13.03 14.55 -15.33
CA PHE A 284 14.17 14.17 -14.49
C PHE A 284 15.47 14.88 -14.92
N GLU A 285 15.66 15.13 -16.21
CA GLU A 285 16.80 15.92 -16.69
C GLU A 285 16.71 17.37 -16.22
N GLY A 286 15.58 18.03 -16.46
CA GLY A 286 15.40 19.48 -16.32
C GLY A 286 14.68 19.96 -15.05
N GLY A 287 14.13 19.06 -14.25
CA GLY A 287 13.42 19.37 -13.00
C GLY A 287 11.98 19.88 -13.15
N SER A 288 11.36 19.73 -14.34
CA SER A 288 10.00 20.22 -14.61
C SER A 288 8.92 19.26 -14.13
N LEU A 289 8.02 19.72 -13.25
CA LEU A 289 6.82 18.98 -12.88
C LEU A 289 5.70 19.14 -13.91
N LEU A 290 5.77 20.13 -14.81
CA LEU A 290 4.87 20.22 -15.95
C LEU A 290 5.12 19.10 -16.97
N ASP A 291 6.39 18.81 -17.29
CA ASP A 291 6.77 17.64 -18.08
C ASP A 291 6.40 16.34 -17.35
N PHE A 292 6.55 16.30 -16.02
CA PHE A 292 6.08 15.17 -15.23
C PHE A 292 4.57 14.96 -15.38
N LYS A 293 3.76 16.01 -15.26
CA LYS A 293 2.31 15.91 -15.49
C LYS A 293 1.98 15.42 -16.89
N ASP A 294 2.73 15.83 -17.92
CA ASP A 294 2.55 15.30 -19.27
C ASP A 294 2.84 13.81 -19.37
N SER A 295 3.85 13.30 -18.67
CA SER A 295 4.08 11.85 -18.56
C SER A 295 2.86 11.14 -17.97
N GLN A 296 2.23 11.71 -16.94
CA GLN A 296 1.04 11.15 -16.31
C GLN A 296 -0.17 11.16 -17.26
N ARG A 297 -0.34 12.22 -18.06
CA ARG A 297 -1.38 12.32 -19.09
C ARG A 297 -1.24 11.26 -20.18
N TYR A 298 -0.01 10.92 -20.57
CA TYR A 298 0.23 9.80 -21.47
C TYR A 298 -0.03 8.47 -20.78
N TRP A 299 0.44 8.31 -19.55
CA TRP A 299 0.30 7.07 -18.78
C TRP A 299 -1.17 6.65 -18.58
N ILE A 300 -2.07 7.56 -18.22
CA ILE A 300 -3.50 7.22 -18.04
C ILE A 300 -4.19 6.77 -19.34
N LYS A 301 -3.62 7.15 -20.51
CA LYS A 301 -4.10 6.79 -21.85
C LYS A 301 -3.55 5.44 -22.33
N ASP A 302 -2.51 4.89 -21.68
CA ASP A 302 -1.97 3.56 -21.97
C ASP A 302 -2.84 2.49 -21.29
N LYS A 303 -3.78 1.90 -22.02
CA LYS A 303 -4.75 0.94 -21.47
C LYS A 303 -4.31 -0.50 -21.73
N GLY A 304 -4.34 -1.33 -20.68
CA GLY A 304 -3.99 -2.76 -20.74
C GLY A 304 -2.55 -3.07 -21.20
N PRO A 305 -1.51 -2.37 -20.72
CA PRO A 305 -0.13 -2.74 -21.06
C PRO A 305 0.25 -4.10 -20.44
N MET A 306 1.19 -4.83 -21.04
CA MET A 306 1.71 -6.08 -20.44
C MET A 306 2.61 -5.80 -19.23
N VAL A 307 3.32 -4.67 -19.27
CA VAL A 307 4.13 -4.14 -18.18
C VAL A 307 3.58 -2.76 -17.81
N GLU A 308 2.95 -2.68 -16.66
CA GLU A 308 2.50 -1.42 -16.06
C GLU A 308 3.62 -0.80 -15.22
N SER A 309 3.68 0.53 -15.21
CA SER A 309 4.73 1.25 -14.49
C SER A 309 4.36 2.69 -14.16
N ASN A 310 4.86 3.18 -13.03
CA ASN A 310 4.92 4.62 -12.71
C ASN A 310 6.22 4.89 -11.94
N ILE A 311 6.76 6.11 -12.04
CA ILE A 311 8.04 6.47 -11.43
C ILE A 311 8.16 7.98 -11.29
N GLY A 312 8.63 8.47 -10.14
CA GLY A 312 8.85 9.90 -9.88
C GLY A 312 8.79 10.25 -8.40
N PHE A 313 8.50 11.52 -8.12
CA PHE A 313 8.15 11.99 -6.77
C PHE A 313 6.63 11.98 -6.64
N ILE A 314 6.07 10.94 -6.00
CA ILE A 314 4.64 10.63 -6.13
C ILE A 314 3.86 10.94 -4.86
N GLU A 315 4.22 10.27 -3.76
CA GLU A 315 3.43 10.25 -2.55
C GLU A 315 4.00 11.23 -1.51
N THR A 316 3.14 12.08 -0.93
CA THR A 316 3.58 13.18 -0.06
C THR A 316 3.48 12.86 1.45
N TYR A 317 3.31 11.58 1.80
CA TYR A 317 3.00 11.16 3.18
C TYR A 317 4.09 11.52 4.20
N ARG A 318 5.37 11.56 3.80
CA ARG A 318 6.51 11.66 4.72
C ARG A 318 7.08 13.06 4.87
N ASP A 319 6.71 14.00 4.00
CA ASP A 319 6.94 15.42 4.26
C ASP A 319 5.99 15.86 5.38
N PRO A 320 6.46 16.44 6.50
CA PRO A 320 5.55 16.91 7.53
C PRO A 320 4.58 18.01 7.05
N ALA A 321 4.91 18.74 5.98
CA ALA A 321 4.00 19.68 5.34
C ALA A 321 3.00 19.02 4.37
N GLY A 322 3.23 17.75 3.98
CA GLY A 322 2.34 16.97 3.14
C GLY A 322 2.32 17.36 1.67
N ILE A 323 3.32 18.10 1.17
CA ILE A 323 3.34 18.61 -0.21
C ILE A 323 4.52 18.14 -1.06
N ARG A 324 5.63 17.71 -0.44
CA ARG A 324 6.80 17.17 -1.16
C ARG A 324 6.69 15.66 -1.31
N GLY A 325 6.96 15.15 -2.51
CA GLY A 325 6.86 13.73 -2.82
C GLY A 325 8.08 12.95 -2.35
N GLU A 326 7.89 11.73 -1.86
CA GLU A 326 8.95 10.72 -1.77
C GLU A 326 9.24 10.16 -3.18
N TRP A 327 10.51 9.87 -3.46
CA TRP A 327 10.85 9.14 -4.69
C TRP A 327 10.32 7.71 -4.62
N GLU A 328 9.58 7.30 -5.64
CA GLU A 328 9.19 5.91 -5.82
C GLU A 328 9.14 5.52 -7.31
N GLY A 329 9.15 4.22 -7.56
CA GLY A 329 8.88 3.72 -8.90
C GLY A 329 8.66 2.22 -8.94
N PHE A 330 7.80 1.77 -9.84
CA PHE A 330 7.48 0.36 -9.98
C PHE A 330 7.44 -0.10 -11.44
N ALA A 331 7.76 -1.38 -11.61
CA ALA A 331 7.46 -2.16 -12.80
C ALA A 331 6.63 -3.37 -12.35
N SER A 332 5.50 -3.61 -13.00
CA SER A 332 4.60 -4.71 -12.64
C SER A 332 4.00 -5.34 -13.88
N MET A 333 3.79 -6.65 -13.83
CA MET A 333 3.19 -7.40 -14.92
C MET A 333 1.70 -7.56 -14.67
N VAL A 334 0.91 -7.47 -15.75
CA VAL A 334 -0.51 -7.79 -15.64
C VAL A 334 -0.68 -9.28 -15.33
N ASN A 335 -1.52 -9.58 -14.33
CA ASN A 335 -1.90 -10.95 -14.06
C ASN A 335 -2.89 -11.43 -15.13
N LEU A 336 -2.39 -12.08 -16.18
CA LEU A 336 -3.20 -12.58 -17.29
C LEU A 336 -4.30 -13.55 -16.85
N GLU A 337 -4.06 -14.36 -15.83
CA GLU A 337 -5.02 -15.34 -15.33
C GLU A 337 -6.19 -14.65 -14.64
N ARG A 338 -5.91 -13.66 -13.79
CA ARG A 338 -6.93 -12.81 -13.17
C ARG A 338 -7.69 -11.99 -14.19
N THR A 339 -6.98 -11.39 -15.15
CA THR A 339 -7.63 -10.63 -16.24
C THR A 339 -8.58 -11.51 -17.04
N ARG A 340 -8.20 -12.77 -17.34
CA ARG A 340 -9.10 -13.76 -17.95
C ARG A 340 -10.31 -14.05 -17.05
N ALA A 341 -10.08 -14.38 -15.78
CA ALA A 341 -11.14 -14.71 -14.83
C ALA A 341 -12.12 -13.54 -14.64
N PHE A 342 -11.63 -12.32 -14.54
CA PHE A 342 -12.45 -11.12 -14.45
C PHE A 342 -13.23 -10.86 -15.75
N GLY A 343 -12.61 -11.05 -16.92
CA GLY A 343 -13.30 -10.97 -18.21
C GLY A 343 -14.47 -11.96 -18.29
N GLU A 344 -14.25 -13.22 -17.92
CA GLU A 344 -15.31 -14.22 -17.85
C GLU A 344 -16.37 -13.88 -16.79
N LEU A 345 -15.98 -13.32 -15.64
CA LEU A 345 -16.90 -12.89 -14.60
C LEU A 345 -17.79 -11.72 -15.08
N VAL A 346 -17.25 -10.79 -15.87
CA VAL A 346 -18.01 -9.69 -16.50
C VAL A 346 -19.05 -10.26 -17.46
N GLU A 347 -18.66 -11.23 -18.30
CA GLU A 347 -19.58 -11.90 -19.21
C GLU A 347 -20.71 -12.64 -18.47
N LYS A 348 -20.41 -13.18 -17.28
CA LYS A 348 -21.37 -13.89 -16.42
C LYS A 348 -22.15 -12.99 -15.46
N ALA A 349 -21.74 -11.74 -15.25
CA ALA A 349 -22.38 -10.82 -14.31
C ALA A 349 -23.91 -10.69 -14.51
N PRO A 350 -24.46 -10.64 -15.75
CA PRO A 350 -25.91 -10.63 -15.95
C PRO A 350 -26.67 -11.86 -15.43
N GLN A 351 -25.96 -13.00 -15.24
CA GLN A 351 -26.52 -14.23 -14.68
C GLN A 351 -26.31 -14.31 -13.15
N LEU A 352 -25.23 -13.72 -12.65
CA LEU A 352 -24.86 -13.75 -11.23
C LEU A 352 -25.56 -12.67 -10.39
N ILE A 353 -25.66 -11.44 -10.90
CA ILE A 353 -26.29 -10.32 -10.18
C ILE A 353 -27.74 -10.61 -9.77
N PRO A 354 -28.58 -11.27 -10.59
CA PRO A 354 -29.93 -11.65 -10.17
C PRO A 354 -30.01 -12.64 -9.00
N LEU A 355 -28.90 -13.31 -8.63
CA LEU A 355 -28.82 -14.20 -7.46
C LEU A 355 -28.64 -13.43 -6.15
N LEU A 356 -28.41 -12.12 -6.21
CA LEU A 356 -28.24 -11.26 -5.04
C LEU A 356 -29.60 -10.99 -4.36
N PRO A 357 -29.62 -10.81 -3.03
CA PRO A 357 -30.85 -10.95 -2.25
C PRO A 357 -31.78 -9.72 -2.27
N TRP A 358 -31.60 -8.74 -3.16
CA TRP A 358 -32.38 -7.50 -3.15
C TRP A 358 -33.40 -7.33 -4.29
N GLY A 359 -33.37 -8.18 -5.31
CA GLY A 359 -34.32 -8.13 -6.43
C GLY A 359 -34.06 -6.99 -7.44
N SER A 360 -34.67 -7.09 -8.61
CA SER A 360 -34.34 -6.25 -9.78
C SER A 360 -34.68 -4.76 -9.61
N GLU A 361 -35.68 -4.42 -8.79
CA GLU A 361 -36.07 -3.02 -8.57
C GLU A 361 -34.99 -2.19 -7.85
N PHE A 362 -34.09 -2.87 -7.13
CA PHE A 362 -32.97 -2.30 -6.39
C PHE A 362 -31.62 -2.51 -7.09
N GLU A 363 -31.65 -2.91 -8.37
CA GLU A 363 -30.49 -3.13 -9.22
C GLU A 363 -30.47 -2.17 -10.41
N LYS A 364 -29.28 -1.90 -10.96
CA LYS A 364 -29.12 -1.05 -12.14
C LYS A 364 -29.71 -1.74 -13.37
N ASP A 365 -30.36 -0.96 -14.24
CA ASP A 365 -30.94 -1.47 -15.49
C ASP A 365 -29.86 -2.07 -16.44
N LYS A 366 -28.62 -1.59 -16.33
CA LYS A 366 -27.46 -2.12 -17.05
C LYS A 366 -26.26 -2.24 -16.11
N PHE A 367 -25.62 -3.40 -16.14
CA PHE A 367 -24.33 -3.58 -15.50
C PHE A 367 -23.26 -2.80 -16.28
N LEU A 368 -22.47 -2.00 -15.56
CA LEU A 368 -21.32 -1.28 -16.10
C LEU A 368 -20.09 -1.87 -15.43
N SER A 369 -19.24 -2.55 -16.22
CA SER A 369 -18.01 -3.11 -15.69
C SER A 369 -17.02 -2.01 -15.31
N PRO A 370 -16.45 -2.00 -14.10
CA PRO A 370 -15.23 -1.27 -13.84
C PRO A 370 -14.07 -1.80 -14.72
N ASP A 371 -13.15 -0.90 -15.06
CA ASP A 371 -11.82 -1.24 -15.61
C ASP A 371 -10.93 -1.56 -14.39
N PHE A 372 -10.54 -2.83 -14.22
CA PHE A 372 -9.79 -3.28 -13.04
C PHE A 372 -8.61 -4.15 -13.46
N THR A 373 -7.40 -3.71 -13.11
CA THR A 373 -6.16 -4.41 -13.46
C THR A 373 -5.50 -4.95 -12.19
N SER A 374 -5.39 -6.28 -12.09
CA SER A 374 -4.53 -6.92 -11.10
C SER A 374 -3.10 -6.99 -11.63
N LEU A 375 -2.16 -6.55 -10.82
CA LEU A 375 -0.75 -6.49 -11.16
C LEU A 375 0.08 -7.36 -10.23
N GLU A 376 1.20 -7.84 -10.75
CA GLU A 376 2.21 -8.60 -10.03
C GLU A 376 3.51 -7.80 -10.08
N VAL A 377 3.98 -7.37 -8.92
CA VAL A 377 5.12 -6.47 -8.78
C VAL A 377 6.42 -7.21 -9.08
N LEU A 378 7.18 -6.74 -10.08
CA LEU A 378 8.57 -7.13 -10.29
C LEU A 378 9.49 -6.32 -9.38
N THR A 379 9.31 -5.01 -9.44
CA THR A 379 10.12 -4.02 -8.77
C THR A 379 9.19 -2.96 -8.19
N PHE A 380 9.43 -2.58 -6.94
CA PHE A 380 8.90 -1.37 -6.32
C PHE A 380 10.02 -0.75 -5.47
N ALA A 381 10.60 0.35 -5.95
CA ALA A 381 11.57 1.14 -5.20
C ALA A 381 10.84 2.26 -4.45
N GLY A 382 11.11 2.40 -3.15
CA GLY A 382 10.45 3.33 -2.24
C GLY A 382 10.66 2.90 -0.79
N SER A 383 9.98 3.55 0.15
CA SER A 383 10.07 3.20 1.59
C SER A 383 9.16 2.03 2.00
N GLY A 384 8.18 1.66 1.18
CA GLY A 384 7.29 0.53 1.42
C GLY A 384 6.54 0.15 0.16
N ILE A 385 6.03 -1.08 0.11
CA ILE A 385 5.24 -1.57 -1.03
C ILE A 385 3.76 -1.56 -0.62
N PRO A 386 2.90 -0.77 -1.29
CA PRO A 386 1.48 -0.71 -0.95
C PRO A 386 0.75 -1.98 -1.42
N ALA A 387 -0.48 -2.18 -0.94
CA ALA A 387 -1.34 -3.25 -1.45
C ALA A 387 -2.04 -2.87 -2.77
N GLY A 388 -2.16 -1.58 -3.05
CA GLY A 388 -2.82 -1.02 -4.22
C GLY A 388 -2.60 0.48 -4.29
N ILE A 389 -2.82 1.07 -5.46
CA ILE A 389 -2.49 2.47 -5.74
C ILE A 389 -3.59 3.09 -6.60
N ASN A 390 -3.85 4.38 -6.37
CA ASN A 390 -4.69 5.22 -7.22
C ASN A 390 -3.88 6.45 -7.64
N ILE A 391 -3.52 6.55 -8.91
CA ILE A 391 -2.65 7.60 -9.45
C ILE A 391 -3.13 8.06 -10.83
N PRO A 392 -2.68 9.24 -11.32
CA PRO A 392 -1.74 10.18 -10.69
C PRO A 392 -2.37 10.99 -9.56
N ASN A 393 -1.54 11.58 -8.69
CA ASN A 393 -1.95 12.45 -7.58
C ASN A 393 -2.30 13.89 -8.02
N TYR A 394 -2.65 14.11 -9.30
CA TYR A 394 -2.98 15.43 -9.85
C TYR A 394 -4.48 15.56 -10.11
N ASP A 395 -5.18 16.33 -9.27
CA ASP A 395 -6.64 16.49 -9.35
C ASP A 395 -7.12 17.04 -10.70
N ASP A 396 -6.38 17.98 -11.31
CA ASP A 396 -6.72 18.49 -12.63
C ASP A 396 -6.70 17.39 -13.70
N ILE A 397 -5.79 16.42 -13.60
CA ILE A 397 -5.74 15.25 -14.49
C ILE A 397 -6.85 14.26 -14.11
N ARG A 398 -6.99 13.93 -12.82
CA ARG A 398 -7.96 12.92 -12.34
C ARG A 398 -9.40 13.29 -12.69
N GLN A 399 -9.74 14.58 -12.53
CA GLN A 399 -11.11 15.08 -12.72
C GLN A 399 -11.46 15.30 -14.19
N THR A 400 -10.48 15.60 -15.06
CA THR A 400 -10.75 16.00 -16.44
C THR A 400 -10.31 14.98 -17.50
N GLU A 401 -9.26 14.21 -17.23
CA GLU A 401 -8.68 13.24 -18.18
C GLU A 401 -8.82 11.78 -17.71
N GLY A 402 -8.63 11.52 -16.41
CA GLY A 402 -8.79 10.20 -15.80
C GLY A 402 -7.64 9.78 -14.89
N PHE A 403 -7.72 8.55 -14.39
CA PHE A 403 -6.76 7.94 -13.46
C PHE A 403 -6.75 6.42 -13.65
N LYS A 404 -5.83 5.70 -12.99
CA LYS A 404 -5.83 4.23 -12.92
C LYS A 404 -5.86 3.77 -11.46
N ASN A 405 -6.53 2.64 -11.23
CA ASN A 405 -6.46 1.90 -9.98
C ASN A 405 -5.71 0.61 -10.25
N VAL A 406 -4.82 0.24 -9.33
CA VAL A 406 -4.07 -1.02 -9.43
C VAL A 406 -4.10 -1.76 -8.10
N SER A 407 -4.28 -3.08 -8.17
CA SER A 407 -4.17 -3.98 -7.03
C SER A 407 -2.91 -4.83 -7.19
N LEU A 408 -2.06 -4.88 -6.16
CA LEU A 408 -0.76 -5.54 -6.19
C LEU A 408 -0.88 -6.95 -5.58
N GLY A 409 -1.17 -7.93 -6.46
CA GLY A 409 -1.54 -9.30 -6.13
C GLY A 409 -0.50 -10.04 -5.30
N ASN A 410 0.74 -10.12 -5.80
CA ASN A 410 1.85 -10.78 -5.11
C ASN A 410 2.28 -10.09 -3.83
N VAL A 411 2.02 -8.79 -3.65
CA VAL A 411 2.26 -8.09 -2.38
C VAL A 411 1.26 -8.57 -1.32
N LEU A 412 0.00 -8.69 -1.71
CA LEU A 412 -1.09 -9.18 -0.86
C LEU A 412 -0.91 -10.66 -0.50
N SER A 413 -0.45 -11.49 -1.46
CA SER A 413 -0.26 -12.93 -1.26
C SER A 413 1.11 -13.33 -0.71
N ALA A 414 2.09 -12.41 -0.63
CA ALA A 414 3.42 -12.72 -0.10
C ALA A 414 3.34 -13.18 1.35
N LYS A 415 4.11 -14.22 1.70
CA LYS A 415 4.08 -14.88 3.01
C LYS A 415 5.48 -15.08 3.54
N ALA A 416 5.64 -14.95 4.86
CA ALA A 416 6.88 -15.41 5.50
C ALA A 416 6.85 -16.94 5.57
N PRO A 417 7.99 -17.64 5.38
CA PRO A 417 8.04 -19.10 5.45
C PRO A 417 7.41 -19.68 6.72
N ASP A 418 7.66 -19.05 7.87
CA ASP A 418 7.14 -19.43 9.19
C ASP A 418 6.05 -18.48 9.71
N GLU A 419 5.26 -17.87 8.79
CA GLU A 419 4.20 -16.94 9.18
C GLU A 419 3.23 -17.60 10.16
N LYS A 420 3.16 -17.05 11.38
CA LYS A 420 2.15 -17.48 12.35
C LYS A 420 0.79 -16.97 11.90
N ILE A 421 -0.17 -17.88 11.88
CA ILE A 421 -1.56 -17.57 11.52
C ILE A 421 -2.40 -17.73 12.79
N PRO A 422 -2.39 -16.73 13.70
CA PRO A 422 -3.16 -16.81 14.93
C PRO A 422 -4.65 -16.95 14.64
N PHE A 423 -5.37 -17.47 15.64
CA PHE A 423 -6.82 -17.63 15.69
C PHE A 423 -7.42 -18.70 14.77
N ILE A 424 -6.60 -19.44 14.03
CA ILE A 424 -7.03 -20.60 13.24
C ILE A 424 -6.77 -21.86 14.06
N ARG A 425 -7.73 -22.79 14.07
CA ARG A 425 -7.59 -24.09 14.74
C ARG A 425 -6.60 -24.97 13.98
N ASP A 426 -5.86 -25.81 14.71
CA ASP A 426 -4.84 -26.68 14.11
C ASP A 426 -5.42 -27.60 13.01
N GLU A 427 -6.66 -28.08 13.17
CA GLU A 427 -7.35 -28.92 12.18
C GLU A 427 -7.71 -28.20 10.88
N ASP A 428 -7.87 -26.87 10.92
CA ASP A 428 -8.23 -26.04 9.76
C ASP A 428 -7.00 -25.41 9.09
N LEU A 429 -5.86 -25.41 9.79
CA LEU A 429 -4.67 -24.62 9.42
C LEU A 429 -4.08 -25.03 8.06
N GLU A 430 -4.02 -26.32 7.76
CA GLU A 430 -3.46 -26.82 6.51
C GLU A 430 -4.28 -26.40 5.30
N VAL A 431 -5.62 -26.54 5.37
CA VAL A 431 -6.52 -26.07 4.31
C VAL A 431 -6.43 -24.56 4.16
N TYR A 432 -6.46 -23.82 5.29
CA TYR A 432 -6.36 -22.37 5.28
C TYR A 432 -5.05 -21.89 4.63
N LYS A 433 -3.90 -22.45 5.02
CA LYS A 433 -2.59 -22.11 4.45
C LYS A 433 -2.54 -22.31 2.95
N LYS A 434 -3.07 -23.45 2.49
CA LYS A 434 -3.08 -23.85 1.08
C LYS A 434 -3.99 -22.95 0.24
N GLN A 435 -5.18 -22.61 0.74
CA GLN A 435 -6.22 -21.99 -0.07
C GLN A 435 -6.44 -20.50 0.16
N ARG A 436 -5.82 -19.88 1.17
CA ARG A 436 -6.08 -18.46 1.47
C ARG A 436 -5.86 -17.51 0.30
N ASP A 437 -4.87 -17.75 -0.57
CA ASP A 437 -4.59 -16.87 -1.72
C ASP A 437 -5.66 -17.02 -2.80
N ALA A 438 -5.99 -18.27 -3.14
CA ALA A 438 -7.09 -18.59 -4.05
C ALA A 438 -8.42 -17.98 -3.56
N SER A 439 -8.69 -18.12 -2.26
CA SER A 439 -9.90 -17.57 -1.64
C SER A 439 -9.93 -16.04 -1.67
N PHE A 440 -8.77 -15.39 -1.45
CA PHE A 440 -8.63 -13.95 -1.49
C PHE A 440 -8.78 -13.41 -2.92
N GLU A 441 -8.27 -14.12 -3.91
CA GLU A 441 -8.44 -13.77 -5.32
C GLU A 441 -9.91 -13.80 -5.77
N VAL A 442 -10.64 -14.86 -5.41
CA VAL A 442 -12.09 -14.94 -5.65
C VAL A 442 -12.81 -13.79 -4.94
N GLN A 443 -12.46 -13.54 -3.67
CA GLN A 443 -13.07 -12.48 -2.87
C GLN A 443 -12.86 -11.10 -3.52
N VAL A 444 -11.62 -10.75 -3.90
CA VAL A 444 -11.31 -9.47 -4.56
C VAL A 444 -12.04 -9.35 -5.89
N GLY A 445 -12.00 -10.37 -6.74
CA GLY A 445 -12.67 -10.33 -8.04
C GLY A 445 -14.17 -10.06 -7.94
N LEU A 446 -14.85 -10.75 -7.02
CA LEU A 446 -16.26 -10.53 -6.78
C LEU A 446 -16.54 -9.20 -6.05
N HIS A 447 -15.70 -8.80 -5.10
CA HIS A 447 -15.85 -7.57 -4.31
C HIS A 447 -15.81 -6.34 -5.23
N GLU A 448 -14.82 -6.27 -6.10
CA GLU A 448 -14.60 -5.13 -7.00
C GLU A 448 -15.65 -5.10 -8.12
N LEU A 449 -15.80 -6.23 -8.82
CA LEU A 449 -16.63 -6.28 -10.03
C LEU A 449 -18.13 -6.31 -9.68
N THR A 450 -18.52 -7.24 -8.81
CA THR A 450 -19.93 -7.50 -8.50
C THR A 450 -20.36 -6.86 -7.20
N GLY A 451 -19.45 -6.58 -6.25
CA GLY A 451 -19.75 -5.82 -5.04
C GLY A 451 -20.00 -4.36 -5.37
N HIS A 452 -18.95 -3.58 -5.60
CA HIS A 452 -19.07 -2.16 -5.93
C HIS A 452 -19.80 -1.88 -7.26
N GLY A 453 -19.67 -2.78 -8.25
CA GLY A 453 -20.26 -2.59 -9.58
C GLY A 453 -21.79 -2.74 -9.63
N CYS A 454 -22.42 -3.42 -8.68
CA CYS A 454 -23.87 -3.63 -8.64
C CYS A 454 -24.62 -2.62 -7.76
N GLY A 455 -25.95 -2.66 -7.83
CA GLY A 455 -26.83 -1.96 -6.92
C GLY A 455 -27.27 -0.58 -7.39
N LYS A 456 -28.58 -0.30 -7.25
CA LYS A 456 -29.18 0.98 -7.63
C LYS A 456 -29.40 1.87 -6.41
N LEU A 457 -29.08 3.15 -6.54
CA LEU A 457 -29.58 4.19 -5.63
C LEU A 457 -30.90 4.71 -6.20
N LEU A 458 -31.97 4.72 -5.40
CA LEU A 458 -33.26 5.29 -5.77
C LEU A 458 -33.20 6.80 -5.52
N GLN A 459 -33.38 7.59 -6.57
CA GLN A 459 -33.10 9.03 -6.54
C GLN A 459 -34.17 9.84 -7.24
N GLU A 460 -34.42 11.02 -6.67
CA GLU A 460 -34.99 12.16 -7.38
C GLU A 460 -33.86 12.88 -8.13
N THR A 461 -33.67 12.50 -9.38
CA THR A 461 -32.56 12.98 -10.25
C THR A 461 -32.61 14.48 -10.54
N SER A 462 -33.83 15.04 -10.58
CA SER A 462 -34.11 16.47 -10.61
C SER A 462 -35.48 16.68 -9.96
N PRO A 463 -35.85 17.91 -9.54
CA PRO A 463 -37.15 18.14 -8.91
C PRO A 463 -38.30 17.52 -9.71
N GLY A 464 -39.02 16.57 -9.09
CA GLY A 464 -40.14 15.85 -9.69
C GLY A 464 -39.80 14.71 -10.66
N LYS A 465 -38.52 14.38 -10.89
CA LYS A 465 -38.08 13.31 -11.79
C LYS A 465 -37.33 12.21 -11.04
N PHE A 466 -37.87 11.00 -11.04
CA PHE A 466 -37.36 9.85 -10.30
C PHE A 466 -36.74 8.82 -11.26
N ASN A 467 -35.72 8.09 -10.80
CA ASN A 467 -35.14 6.97 -11.54
C ASN A 467 -35.82 5.61 -11.20
N PHE A 468 -36.99 5.67 -10.57
CA PHE A 468 -37.86 4.57 -10.18
C PHE A 468 -39.33 5.01 -10.30
N ASP A 469 -40.27 4.06 -10.30
CA ASP A 469 -41.70 4.39 -10.29
C ASP A 469 -42.10 4.92 -8.91
N LYS A 470 -42.34 6.22 -8.81
CA LYS A 470 -42.75 6.86 -7.55
C LYS A 470 -44.21 6.62 -7.19
N GLU A 471 -45.07 6.42 -8.18
CA GLU A 471 -46.50 6.20 -7.96
C GLU A 471 -46.74 4.76 -7.46
N ASN A 472 -45.91 3.82 -7.90
CA ASN A 472 -45.83 2.45 -7.39
C ASN A 472 -44.41 2.15 -6.89
N PRO A 473 -44.02 2.68 -5.71
CA PRO A 473 -42.66 2.54 -5.22
C PRO A 473 -42.26 1.07 -5.01
N PRO A 474 -40.99 0.71 -5.29
CA PRO A 474 -40.48 -0.62 -5.04
C PRO A 474 -40.77 -1.10 -3.62
N VAL A 475 -41.05 -2.40 -3.47
CA VAL A 475 -41.32 -3.01 -2.16
C VAL A 475 -40.02 -3.51 -1.55
N SER A 476 -39.67 -3.00 -0.37
CA SER A 476 -38.50 -3.43 0.38
C SER A 476 -38.61 -4.92 0.75
N PRO A 477 -37.65 -5.77 0.37
CA PRO A 477 -37.66 -7.19 0.74
C PRO A 477 -37.30 -7.43 2.22
N VAL A 478 -36.87 -6.39 2.95
CA VAL A 478 -36.53 -6.47 4.37
C VAL A 478 -37.78 -6.51 5.26
N ASP A 479 -38.81 -5.74 4.90
CA ASP A 479 -40.02 -5.54 5.72
C ASP A 479 -41.33 -5.64 4.93
N ASN A 480 -41.26 -5.95 3.63
CA ASN A 480 -42.38 -6.10 2.70
C ASN A 480 -43.26 -4.86 2.59
N LYS A 481 -42.68 -3.67 2.69
CA LYS A 481 -43.39 -2.38 2.55
C LYS A 481 -42.85 -1.56 1.38
N PRO A 482 -43.69 -0.76 0.71
CA PRO A 482 -43.21 0.19 -0.29
C PRO A 482 -42.23 1.20 0.31
N ILE A 483 -41.17 1.54 -0.43
CA ILE A 483 -40.14 2.47 0.05
C ILE A 483 -40.67 3.89 0.20
N THR A 484 -40.25 4.58 1.26
CA THR A 484 -40.72 5.93 1.60
C THR A 484 -39.62 6.99 1.54
N THR A 485 -38.37 6.59 1.31
CA THR A 485 -37.19 7.45 1.27
C THR A 485 -36.42 7.24 -0.03
N TRP A 486 -35.68 8.27 -0.44
CA TRP A 486 -34.82 8.28 -1.63
C TRP A 486 -33.84 9.46 -1.55
N TYR A 487 -32.77 9.44 -2.35
CA TYR A 487 -31.83 10.55 -2.46
C TYR A 487 -32.49 11.74 -3.16
N LYS A 488 -32.35 12.93 -2.59
CA LYS A 488 -32.80 14.20 -3.18
C LYS A 488 -31.80 14.72 -4.23
N PRO A 489 -32.19 15.69 -5.08
CA PRO A 489 -31.26 16.29 -6.04
C PRO A 489 -29.99 16.81 -5.34
N GLY A 490 -28.82 16.40 -5.84
CA GLY A 490 -27.51 16.76 -5.29
C GLY A 490 -27.04 15.90 -4.10
N GLN A 491 -27.87 15.02 -3.55
CA GLN A 491 -27.44 14.08 -2.52
C GLN A 491 -26.74 12.87 -3.13
N THR A 492 -25.64 12.47 -2.49
CA THR A 492 -24.88 11.25 -2.77
C THR A 492 -24.92 10.31 -1.56
N TRP A 493 -24.58 9.03 -1.77
CA TRP A 493 -24.36 8.04 -0.71
C TRP A 493 -23.50 8.60 0.43
N GLY A 494 -22.30 9.09 0.09
CA GLY A 494 -21.35 9.67 1.05
C GLY A 494 -21.91 10.89 1.78
N SER A 495 -22.65 11.76 1.09
CA SER A 495 -23.19 12.98 1.71
C SER A 495 -24.24 12.71 2.79
N VAL A 496 -25.01 11.62 2.68
CA VAL A 496 -26.13 11.36 3.60
C VAL A 496 -25.80 10.32 4.67
N PHE A 497 -24.91 9.35 4.40
CA PHE A 497 -24.43 8.40 5.41
C PHE A 497 -23.16 8.88 6.14
N GLY A 498 -22.52 9.94 5.66
CA GLY A 498 -21.42 10.61 6.35
C GLY A 498 -20.26 9.67 6.66
N SER A 499 -19.79 9.70 7.91
CA SER A 499 -18.55 9.02 8.33
C SER A 499 -18.58 7.49 8.24
N ILE A 500 -19.76 6.87 8.19
CA ILE A 500 -19.86 5.40 8.08
C ILE A 500 -19.91 4.91 6.62
N ALA A 501 -20.12 5.83 5.67
CA ALA A 501 -20.41 5.48 4.27
C ALA A 501 -19.33 4.60 3.62
N ALA A 502 -18.06 4.87 3.91
CA ALA A 502 -16.95 4.08 3.39
C ALA A 502 -16.98 2.65 3.93
N SER A 503 -16.89 2.48 5.25
CA SER A 503 -16.89 1.15 5.88
C SER A 503 -18.14 0.34 5.56
N TYR A 504 -19.31 0.98 5.54
CA TYR A 504 -20.57 0.34 5.19
C TYR A 504 -20.53 -0.20 3.75
N GLU A 505 -19.97 0.56 2.81
CA GLU A 505 -19.85 0.12 1.43
C GLU A 505 -18.86 -1.04 1.28
N GLU A 506 -17.73 -1.01 1.99
CA GLU A 506 -16.81 -2.14 2.04
C GLU A 506 -17.49 -3.40 2.60
N CYS A 507 -18.28 -3.26 3.67
CA CYS A 507 -19.03 -4.37 4.24
C CYS A 507 -20.01 -4.96 3.23
N ARG A 508 -20.72 -4.11 2.48
CA ARG A 508 -21.66 -4.55 1.45
C ARG A 508 -20.91 -5.30 0.33
N ALA A 509 -19.80 -4.77 -0.16
CA ALA A 509 -19.02 -5.39 -1.24
C ALA A 509 -18.39 -6.73 -0.82
N GLU A 510 -17.83 -6.81 0.40
CA GLU A 510 -17.33 -8.06 0.97
C GLU A 510 -18.45 -9.12 1.08
N LEU A 511 -19.65 -8.74 1.54
CA LEU A 511 -20.80 -9.65 1.64
C LEU A 511 -21.33 -10.12 0.28
N VAL A 512 -21.31 -9.26 -0.76
CA VAL A 512 -21.64 -9.68 -2.14
C VAL A 512 -20.69 -10.78 -2.59
N ALA A 513 -19.39 -10.58 -2.40
CA ALA A 513 -18.38 -11.57 -2.76
C ALA A 513 -18.58 -12.89 -2.01
N MET A 514 -18.87 -12.83 -0.72
CA MET A 514 -19.14 -14.03 0.07
C MET A 514 -20.41 -14.77 -0.37
N HIS A 515 -21.49 -14.03 -0.69
CA HIS A 515 -22.73 -14.63 -1.18
C HIS A 515 -22.54 -15.33 -2.54
N LEU A 516 -21.90 -14.65 -3.49
CA LEU A 516 -21.67 -15.18 -4.83
C LEU A 516 -20.58 -16.24 -4.88
N SER A 517 -19.62 -16.25 -3.94
CA SER A 517 -18.64 -17.33 -3.84
C SER A 517 -19.25 -18.70 -3.53
N CYS A 518 -20.48 -18.74 -3.00
CA CYS A 518 -21.24 -19.97 -2.79
C CYS A 518 -21.79 -20.56 -4.09
N GLU A 519 -21.73 -19.82 -5.21
CA GLU A 519 -22.08 -20.31 -6.53
C GLU A 519 -20.85 -21.01 -7.12
N PHE A 520 -20.78 -22.34 -7.06
CA PHE A 520 -19.64 -23.12 -7.56
C PHE A 520 -19.27 -22.84 -9.04
N PRO A 521 -20.21 -22.49 -9.95
CA PRO A 521 -19.85 -22.00 -11.27
C PRO A 521 -18.96 -20.76 -11.27
N VAL A 522 -19.03 -19.90 -10.24
CA VAL A 522 -18.11 -18.78 -10.04
C VAL A 522 -16.72 -19.30 -9.69
N LEU A 523 -16.59 -20.25 -8.76
CA LEU A 523 -15.28 -20.82 -8.39
C LEU A 523 -14.58 -21.47 -9.59
N LYS A 524 -15.34 -22.07 -10.50
CA LYS A 524 -14.85 -22.59 -11.78
C LYS A 524 -14.25 -21.52 -12.69
N ILE A 525 -14.83 -20.32 -12.75
CA ILE A 525 -14.28 -19.20 -13.56
C ILE A 525 -12.84 -18.89 -13.12
N PHE A 526 -12.61 -18.94 -11.81
CA PHE A 526 -11.29 -18.77 -11.19
C PHE A 526 -10.40 -20.02 -11.26
N GLY A 527 -10.87 -21.10 -11.89
CA GLY A 527 -10.10 -22.32 -12.14
C GLY A 527 -10.20 -23.38 -11.04
N PHE A 528 -11.15 -23.27 -10.10
CA PHE A 528 -11.30 -24.20 -8.99
C PHE A 528 -12.49 -25.14 -9.20
N GLY A 529 -12.24 -26.45 -9.26
CA GLY A 529 -13.26 -27.47 -9.52
C GLY A 529 -13.91 -27.37 -10.90
N ASP A 530 -15.01 -28.09 -11.10
CA ASP A 530 -15.72 -28.18 -12.38
C ASP A 530 -17.04 -27.39 -12.43
N GLY A 531 -17.37 -26.71 -11.33
CA GLY A 531 -18.61 -25.96 -11.11
C GLY A 531 -19.73 -26.74 -10.44
N SER A 532 -19.55 -28.02 -10.12
CA SER A 532 -20.49 -28.79 -9.31
C SER A 532 -20.37 -28.45 -7.81
N GLU A 533 -21.50 -28.51 -7.09
CA GLU A 533 -21.55 -28.23 -5.65
C GLU A 533 -20.96 -29.40 -4.85
N ASP A 534 -19.77 -29.18 -4.29
CA ASP A 534 -19.12 -30.09 -3.33
C ASP A 534 -18.31 -29.29 -2.30
N ILE A 535 -18.88 -29.10 -1.11
CA ILE A 535 -18.24 -28.36 -0.01
C ILE A 535 -16.99 -29.05 0.56
N ASN A 536 -16.79 -30.33 0.26
CA ASN A 536 -15.61 -31.10 0.68
C ASN A 536 -14.61 -31.32 -0.46
N GLY A 537 -14.92 -30.83 -1.66
CA GLY A 537 -14.03 -30.87 -2.83
C GLY A 537 -13.08 -29.67 -2.89
N GLU A 538 -12.33 -29.58 -3.99
CA GLU A 538 -11.32 -28.52 -4.21
C GLU A 538 -11.93 -27.11 -4.12
N ALA A 539 -13.04 -26.87 -4.81
CA ALA A 539 -13.75 -25.59 -4.76
C ALA A 539 -14.31 -25.31 -3.34
N GLY A 540 -14.79 -26.35 -2.65
CA GLY A 540 -15.25 -26.27 -1.28
C GLY A 540 -14.15 -25.87 -0.29
N ASP A 541 -12.91 -26.33 -0.48
CA ASP A 541 -11.75 -25.90 0.31
C ASP A 541 -11.45 -24.40 0.14
N VAL A 542 -11.55 -23.89 -1.09
CA VAL A 542 -11.39 -22.45 -1.39
C VAL A 542 -12.49 -21.63 -0.71
N LEU A 543 -13.74 -22.09 -0.80
CA LEU A 543 -14.89 -21.44 -0.16
C LEU A 543 -14.77 -21.45 1.37
N PHE A 544 -14.37 -22.57 1.97
CA PHE A 544 -14.10 -22.67 3.40
C PHE A 544 -13.01 -21.69 3.85
N ALA A 545 -11.90 -21.63 3.12
CA ALA A 545 -10.82 -20.69 3.41
C ALA A 545 -11.26 -19.23 3.26
N SER A 546 -12.19 -18.92 2.35
CA SER A 546 -12.77 -17.58 2.19
C SER A 546 -13.54 -17.14 3.45
N TYR A 547 -14.49 -17.96 3.89
CA TYR A 547 -15.29 -17.65 5.09
C TYR A 547 -14.44 -17.60 6.36
N LEU A 548 -13.48 -18.53 6.50
CA LEU A 548 -12.56 -18.54 7.63
C LEU A 548 -11.62 -17.33 7.62
N SER A 549 -11.16 -16.89 6.43
CA SER A 549 -10.37 -15.66 6.28
C SER A 549 -11.14 -14.43 6.70
N MET A 550 -12.41 -14.33 6.33
CA MET A 550 -13.27 -13.22 6.74
C MET A 550 -13.44 -13.17 8.27
N ALA A 551 -13.76 -14.31 8.89
CA ALA A 551 -13.91 -14.40 10.33
C ALA A 551 -12.60 -14.01 11.06
N ARG A 552 -11.46 -14.55 10.61
CA ARG A 552 -10.15 -14.21 11.16
C ARG A 552 -9.81 -12.74 10.97
N ALA A 553 -10.04 -12.18 9.80
CA ALA A 553 -9.77 -10.78 9.51
C ALA A 553 -10.66 -9.86 10.37
N GLY A 554 -11.91 -10.23 10.62
CA GLY A 554 -12.79 -9.50 11.53
C GLY A 554 -12.28 -9.49 12.98
N LEU A 555 -11.73 -10.61 13.45
CA LEU A 555 -11.15 -10.70 14.80
C LEU A 555 -9.86 -9.88 14.90
N ALA A 556 -8.94 -10.07 13.95
CA ALA A 556 -7.67 -9.35 13.89
C ALA A 556 -7.84 -7.84 13.71
N SER A 557 -8.97 -7.39 13.16
CA SER A 557 -9.27 -5.98 12.93
C SER A 557 -9.34 -5.15 14.21
N LEU A 558 -9.52 -5.76 15.39
CA LEU A 558 -9.48 -5.05 16.68
C LEU A 558 -8.14 -4.35 16.93
N GLU A 559 -7.07 -4.74 16.25
CA GLU A 559 -5.82 -3.98 16.20
C GLU A 559 -6.05 -2.53 15.74
N MET A 560 -6.95 -2.34 14.77
CA MET A 560 -7.28 -1.05 14.15
C MET A 560 -8.38 -0.28 14.89
N TRP A 561 -8.87 -0.77 16.02
CA TRP A 561 -9.82 -0.04 16.87
C TRP A 561 -9.09 0.65 18.02
N ASP A 562 -9.37 1.93 18.25
CA ASP A 562 -8.81 2.71 19.34
C ASP A 562 -9.75 2.74 20.56
N PRO A 563 -9.35 2.18 21.72
CA PRO A 563 -10.20 2.15 22.91
C PRO A 563 -10.52 3.52 23.51
N LYS A 564 -9.66 4.52 23.30
CA LYS A 564 -9.83 5.85 23.91
C LYS A 564 -10.90 6.66 23.20
N SER A 565 -10.84 6.71 21.87
CA SER A 565 -11.81 7.42 21.03
C SER A 565 -13.02 6.56 20.64
N GLN A 566 -12.94 5.24 20.84
CA GLN A 566 -13.92 4.24 20.39
C GLN A 566 -14.17 4.29 18.88
N LYS A 567 -13.13 4.64 18.12
CA LYS A 567 -13.18 4.75 16.65
C LYS A 567 -12.38 3.66 15.98
N TRP A 568 -12.87 3.26 14.82
CA TRP A 568 -12.13 2.42 13.88
C TRP A 568 -11.19 3.28 13.05
N GLY A 569 -9.94 2.83 12.92
CA GLY A 569 -8.91 3.48 12.12
C GLY A 569 -8.86 3.02 10.65
N GLN A 570 -9.67 2.02 10.26
CA GLN A 570 -9.66 1.46 8.90
C GLN A 570 -11.06 0.90 8.54
N ALA A 571 -11.60 1.30 7.38
CA ALA A 571 -12.97 1.04 6.94
C ALA A 571 -13.29 -0.45 6.68
N HIS A 572 -12.43 -1.19 5.97
CA HIS A 572 -12.53 -2.63 5.77
C HIS A 572 -12.38 -3.40 7.09
N SER A 573 -11.53 -2.95 8.02
CA SER A 573 -11.37 -3.59 9.34
C SER A 573 -12.67 -3.51 10.14
N GLN A 574 -13.31 -2.34 10.15
CA GLN A 574 -14.62 -2.15 10.74
C GLN A 574 -15.69 -3.04 10.06
N ALA A 575 -15.67 -3.11 8.73
CA ALA A 575 -16.58 -3.94 7.95
C ALA A 575 -16.43 -5.43 8.30
N ARG A 576 -15.19 -5.95 8.26
CA ARG A 576 -14.86 -7.35 8.55
C ARG A 576 -15.20 -7.73 9.98
N PHE A 577 -15.01 -6.83 10.95
CA PHE A 577 -15.48 -7.05 12.32
C PHE A 577 -17.00 -7.21 12.39
N SER A 578 -17.74 -6.38 11.66
CA SER A 578 -19.21 -6.50 11.58
C SER A 578 -19.66 -7.81 10.92
N ILE A 579 -18.92 -8.30 9.93
CA ILE A 579 -19.19 -9.58 9.27
C ILE A 579 -18.86 -10.75 10.20
N LEU A 580 -17.77 -10.67 10.99
CA LEU A 580 -17.51 -11.65 12.05
C LEU A 580 -18.68 -11.71 13.04
N LYS A 581 -19.19 -10.56 13.50
CA LYS A 581 -20.38 -10.53 14.37
C LYS A 581 -21.59 -11.18 13.69
N CYS A 582 -21.82 -10.92 12.40
CA CYS A 582 -22.86 -11.60 11.63
C CYS A 582 -22.70 -13.12 11.65
N PHE A 583 -21.48 -13.67 11.53
CA PHE A 583 -21.27 -15.12 11.62
C PHE A 583 -21.50 -15.66 13.03
N LEU A 584 -21.09 -14.93 14.05
CA LEU A 584 -21.28 -15.33 15.46
C LEU A 584 -22.76 -15.30 15.86
N GLU A 585 -23.55 -14.42 15.23
CA GLU A 585 -25.00 -14.31 15.41
C GLU A 585 -25.79 -15.25 14.49
N ALA A 586 -25.13 -15.92 13.54
CA ALA A 586 -25.78 -16.85 12.62
C ALA A 586 -26.35 -18.07 13.39
N GLU A 587 -27.47 -18.58 12.90
CA GLU A 587 -28.15 -19.72 13.50
C GLU A 587 -27.32 -21.01 13.37
N ASP A 588 -27.77 -22.06 14.05
CA ASP A 588 -27.21 -23.41 13.95
C ASP A 588 -25.70 -23.46 14.27
N ASP A 589 -25.23 -22.64 15.22
CA ASP A 589 -23.84 -22.67 15.70
C ASP A 589 -22.78 -22.56 14.58
N PHE A 590 -23.09 -21.83 13.51
CA PHE A 590 -22.22 -21.72 12.33
C PHE A 590 -20.79 -21.26 12.64
N CYS A 591 -20.63 -20.25 13.49
CA CYS A 591 -19.33 -19.72 13.88
C CYS A 591 -19.28 -19.41 15.38
N LYS A 592 -18.15 -19.71 16.03
CA LYS A 592 -17.91 -19.42 17.45
C LYS A 592 -16.47 -18.97 17.69
N LEU A 593 -16.29 -18.11 18.68
CA LEU A 593 -15.00 -17.95 19.36
C LEU A 593 -14.81 -19.13 20.31
N ASP A 594 -13.78 -19.94 20.09
CA ASP A 594 -13.47 -21.13 20.88
C ASP A 594 -12.21 -20.88 21.72
N TYR A 595 -12.36 -20.97 23.04
CA TYR A 595 -11.31 -20.75 24.04
C TYR A 595 -11.67 -21.47 25.33
N LYS A 596 -10.66 -21.92 26.09
CA LYS A 596 -10.84 -22.57 27.39
C LYS A 596 -10.22 -21.75 28.53
N GLN A 597 -9.28 -20.86 28.22
CA GLN A 597 -8.61 -20.04 29.21
C GLN A 597 -9.32 -18.70 29.41
N ASP A 598 -9.40 -18.25 30.67
CA ASP A 598 -10.05 -16.97 31.02
C ASP A 598 -9.34 -15.74 30.43
N ASP A 599 -8.04 -15.88 30.14
CA ASP A 599 -7.20 -14.84 29.53
C ASP A 599 -7.23 -14.85 27.99
N LEU A 600 -8.00 -15.76 27.38
CA LEU A 600 -8.15 -15.95 25.94
C LEU A 600 -6.84 -16.27 25.20
N SER A 601 -5.81 -16.73 25.91
CA SER A 601 -4.52 -17.05 25.29
C SER A 601 -4.58 -18.20 24.28
N ASP A 602 -5.61 -19.04 24.35
CA ASP A 602 -5.91 -20.15 23.42
C ASP A 602 -7.05 -19.83 22.43
N LEU A 603 -7.41 -18.56 22.26
CA LEU A 603 -8.50 -18.13 21.40
C LEU A 603 -8.32 -18.56 19.94
N THR A 604 -9.32 -19.27 19.41
CA THR A 604 -9.43 -19.64 18.00
C THR A 604 -10.85 -19.39 17.48
N ILE A 605 -11.02 -19.46 16.16
CA ILE A 605 -12.31 -19.38 15.50
C ILE A 605 -12.71 -20.78 15.07
N LYS A 606 -13.89 -21.22 15.52
CA LYS A 606 -14.53 -22.44 15.06
C LYS A 606 -15.60 -22.09 14.03
N LEU A 607 -15.37 -22.48 12.78
CA LEU A 607 -16.30 -22.30 11.66
C LEU A 607 -16.77 -23.68 11.17
N ASP A 608 -18.08 -23.94 11.14
CA ASP A 608 -18.62 -25.21 10.65
C ASP A 608 -18.71 -25.19 9.11
N ARG A 609 -17.79 -25.90 8.46
CA ARG A 609 -17.74 -26.06 7.00
C ARG A 609 -19.06 -26.51 6.40
N SER A 610 -19.74 -27.47 7.04
CA SER A 610 -20.97 -28.08 6.49
C SER A 610 -22.15 -27.10 6.44
N LYS A 611 -22.06 -25.99 7.18
CA LYS A 611 -23.10 -24.98 7.33
C LYS A 611 -22.86 -23.72 6.52
N ILE A 612 -21.77 -23.65 5.75
CA ILE A 612 -21.47 -22.49 4.88
C ILE A 612 -22.60 -22.27 3.88
N LEU A 613 -23.03 -23.32 3.17
CA LEU A 613 -24.06 -23.21 2.12
C LEU A 613 -25.49 -23.08 2.67
N THR A 614 -25.67 -23.22 3.99
CA THR A 614 -26.96 -23.12 4.68
C THR A 614 -26.99 -21.88 5.59
N ALA A 615 -26.72 -22.06 6.88
CA ALA A 615 -26.81 -20.99 7.89
C ALA A 615 -25.84 -19.83 7.61
N GLY A 616 -24.62 -20.12 7.16
CA GLY A 616 -23.62 -19.11 6.84
C GLY A 616 -24.05 -18.21 5.68
N ARG A 617 -24.42 -18.82 4.54
CA ARG A 617 -24.91 -18.12 3.36
C ARG A 617 -26.18 -17.33 3.64
N ASP A 618 -27.12 -17.90 4.39
CA ASP A 618 -28.36 -17.22 4.76
C ASP A 618 -28.10 -15.98 5.65
N ALA A 619 -27.19 -16.09 6.64
CA ALA A 619 -26.78 -14.95 7.46
C ALA A 619 -26.13 -13.83 6.63
N VAL A 620 -25.20 -14.20 5.72
CA VAL A 620 -24.58 -13.28 4.75
C VAL A 620 -25.64 -12.60 3.89
N ALA A 621 -26.57 -13.36 3.31
CA ALA A 621 -27.62 -12.85 2.43
C ALA A 621 -28.56 -11.88 3.16
N LYS A 622 -29.00 -12.22 4.38
CA LYS A 622 -29.86 -11.36 5.21
C LYS A 622 -29.16 -10.06 5.60
N TYR A 623 -27.88 -10.13 5.98
CA TYR A 623 -27.11 -8.93 6.31
C TYR A 623 -26.91 -8.04 5.09
N LEU A 624 -26.53 -8.64 3.96
CA LEU A 624 -26.35 -7.96 2.69
C LEU A 624 -27.65 -7.28 2.22
N GLN A 625 -28.78 -7.97 2.29
CA GLN A 625 -30.08 -7.43 1.89
C GLN A 625 -30.43 -6.17 2.70
N LYS A 626 -30.27 -6.21 4.03
CA LYS A 626 -30.49 -5.03 4.88
C LYS A 626 -29.58 -3.87 4.48
N LEU A 627 -28.28 -4.13 4.38
CA LEU A 627 -27.32 -3.07 4.06
C LEU A 627 -27.62 -2.44 2.71
N HIS A 628 -27.88 -3.26 1.71
CA HIS A 628 -28.18 -2.82 0.35
C HIS A 628 -29.46 -1.99 0.30
N ILE A 629 -30.55 -2.47 0.90
CA ILE A 629 -31.85 -1.78 0.84
C ILE A 629 -31.79 -0.42 1.53
N TYR A 630 -31.23 -0.32 2.74
CA TYR A 630 -31.11 0.99 3.42
C TYR A 630 -30.22 1.97 2.63
N LYS A 631 -29.15 1.47 1.99
CA LYS A 631 -28.32 2.26 1.08
C LYS A 631 -29.12 2.72 -0.13
N SER A 632 -29.80 1.81 -0.82
CA SER A 632 -30.55 2.09 -2.05
C SER A 632 -31.66 3.12 -1.83
N THR A 633 -32.33 3.08 -0.69
CA THR A 633 -33.48 3.95 -0.38
C THR A 633 -33.10 5.23 0.37
N ALA A 634 -31.81 5.48 0.64
CA ALA A 634 -31.39 6.56 1.52
C ALA A 634 -32.09 6.53 2.90
N ASP A 635 -32.37 5.34 3.45
CA ASP A 635 -32.85 5.19 4.82
C ASP A 635 -31.68 5.34 5.81
N VAL A 636 -31.19 6.57 5.92
CA VAL A 636 -29.98 6.93 6.67
C VAL A 636 -30.11 6.52 8.13
N LYS A 637 -31.27 6.77 8.73
CA LYS A 637 -31.47 6.52 10.16
C LYS A 637 -31.38 5.02 10.45
N THR A 638 -32.21 4.21 9.77
CA THR A 638 -32.24 2.76 10.02
C THR A 638 -30.91 2.12 9.62
N GLY A 639 -30.33 2.50 8.47
CA GLY A 639 -29.05 1.98 8.02
C GLY A 639 -27.89 2.33 8.96
N THR A 640 -27.83 3.56 9.46
CA THR A 640 -26.81 3.99 10.42
C THR A 640 -26.96 3.27 11.75
N ASP A 641 -28.16 3.24 12.32
CA ASP A 641 -28.44 2.57 13.59
C ASP A 641 -28.05 1.08 13.51
N PHE A 642 -28.41 0.41 12.42
CA PHE A 642 -28.08 -0.99 12.17
C PHE A 642 -26.58 -1.23 12.01
N TYR A 643 -25.89 -0.46 11.17
CA TYR A 643 -24.46 -0.68 10.90
C TYR A 643 -23.58 -0.30 12.09
N VAL A 644 -23.91 0.77 12.81
CA VAL A 644 -23.22 1.15 14.05
C VAL A 644 -23.39 0.05 15.10
N HIS A 645 -24.58 -0.54 15.24
CA HIS A 645 -24.78 -1.68 16.14
C HIS A 645 -23.87 -2.88 15.78
N MET A 646 -23.78 -3.21 14.49
CA MET A 646 -22.92 -4.30 14.01
C MET A 646 -21.42 -4.00 14.12
N THR A 647 -21.02 -2.73 14.22
CA THR A 647 -19.61 -2.32 14.32
C THR A 647 -19.21 -1.83 15.70
N THR A 648 -20.14 -1.82 16.66
CA THR A 648 -19.87 -1.45 18.05
C THR A 648 -19.00 -2.50 18.71
N VAL A 649 -17.90 -2.03 19.31
CA VAL A 649 -16.97 -2.82 20.10
C VAL A 649 -17.34 -2.65 21.57
N ASP A 650 -17.80 -3.73 22.21
CA ASP A 650 -17.99 -3.76 23.66
C ASP A 650 -16.65 -3.44 24.35
N PRO A 651 -16.55 -2.41 25.21
CA PRO A 651 -15.27 -1.97 25.75
C PRO A 651 -14.53 -3.03 26.59
N GLU A 652 -15.23 -3.95 27.24
CA GLU A 652 -14.63 -4.91 28.16
C GLU A 652 -14.24 -6.22 27.47
N PHE A 653 -15.18 -6.89 26.81
CA PHE A 653 -14.91 -8.15 26.14
C PHE A 653 -14.10 -7.93 24.86
N TRP A 654 -14.63 -7.14 23.91
CA TRP A 654 -13.98 -6.94 22.62
C TRP A 654 -12.82 -5.94 22.70
N GLY A 655 -13.06 -4.77 23.29
CA GLY A 655 -12.16 -3.63 23.30
C GLY A 655 -10.95 -3.76 24.21
N LYS A 656 -11.01 -4.70 25.17
CA LYS A 656 -9.93 -4.98 26.12
C LYS A 656 -9.50 -6.45 26.04
N LYS A 657 -10.31 -7.41 26.49
CA LYS A 657 -9.87 -8.82 26.59
C LYS A 657 -9.43 -9.41 25.25
N VAL A 658 -10.30 -9.37 24.24
CA VAL A 658 -9.98 -9.94 22.92
C VAL A 658 -8.90 -9.10 22.22
N ARG A 659 -9.02 -7.76 22.27
CA ARG A 659 -8.05 -6.86 21.66
C ARG A 659 -6.64 -7.04 22.23
N ASP A 660 -6.48 -7.25 23.52
CA ASP A 660 -5.16 -7.48 24.13
C ASP A 660 -4.49 -8.73 23.55
N ILE A 661 -5.24 -9.80 23.32
CA ILE A 661 -4.74 -11.02 22.67
C ILE A 661 -4.48 -10.82 21.17
N VAL A 662 -5.31 -10.02 20.48
CA VAL A 662 -5.06 -9.61 19.09
C VAL A 662 -3.73 -8.87 18.98
N LEU A 663 -3.49 -7.87 19.84
CA LEU A 663 -2.24 -7.12 19.87
C LEU A 663 -1.04 -7.99 20.24
N LYS A 664 -1.21 -8.93 21.19
CA LYS A 664 -0.16 -9.88 21.58
C LYS A 664 0.24 -10.82 20.43
N ASN A 665 -0.69 -11.11 19.51
CA ASN A 665 -0.47 -11.96 18.34
C ASN A 665 -0.24 -11.17 17.04
N LYS A 666 -0.11 -9.84 17.12
CA LYS A 666 0.20 -8.98 15.97
C LYS A 666 1.46 -9.48 15.27
N GLN A 667 1.39 -9.63 13.95
CA GLN A 667 2.54 -10.01 13.15
C GLN A 667 3.36 -8.75 12.77
N PRO A 668 4.71 -8.85 12.75
CA PRO A 668 5.56 -7.81 12.19
C PRO A 668 5.14 -7.44 10.77
N ARG A 669 5.38 -6.19 10.36
CA ARG A 669 5.13 -5.81 8.96
C ARG A 669 6.12 -6.52 8.04
N LYS A 670 5.63 -6.88 6.85
CA LYS A 670 6.42 -7.57 5.84
C LYS A 670 7.44 -6.63 5.21
N VAL A 671 8.66 -7.13 5.03
CA VAL A 671 9.67 -6.52 4.15
C VAL A 671 9.94 -7.48 3.00
N PHE A 672 10.07 -6.92 1.80
CA PHE A 672 10.00 -7.69 0.57
C PHE A 672 11.37 -7.85 -0.09
N VAL A 673 11.82 -9.09 -0.21
CA VAL A 673 12.95 -9.49 -1.04
C VAL A 673 12.46 -9.49 -2.49
N GLN A 674 12.99 -8.57 -3.28
CA GLN A 674 12.63 -8.39 -4.69
C GLN A 674 13.71 -8.99 -5.59
N ALA A 675 13.30 -9.54 -6.73
CA ALA A 675 14.21 -10.10 -7.72
C ALA A 675 15.02 -8.99 -8.42
N ASN A 676 16.20 -9.35 -8.92
CA ASN A 676 17.01 -8.48 -9.77
C ASN A 676 16.92 -8.93 -11.23
N THR A 677 17.00 -7.99 -12.15
CA THR A 677 17.07 -8.27 -13.59
C THR A 677 18.42 -7.85 -14.15
N SER A 678 18.93 -8.60 -15.12
CA SER A 678 20.22 -8.32 -15.78
C SER A 678 20.08 -8.46 -17.30
N LEU A 679 20.54 -7.44 -18.02
CA LEU A 679 20.57 -7.40 -19.48
C LEU A 679 21.92 -7.90 -20.00
N ASP A 680 21.90 -8.89 -20.89
CA ASP A 680 23.04 -9.23 -21.73
C ASP A 680 23.01 -8.36 -22.99
N GLU A 681 23.89 -7.36 -23.05
CA GLU A 681 23.99 -6.40 -24.15
C GLU A 681 24.28 -7.06 -25.51
N SER A 682 24.92 -8.24 -25.53
CA SER A 682 25.28 -8.93 -26.77
C SER A 682 24.08 -9.65 -27.41
N SER A 683 23.20 -10.21 -26.58
CA SER A 683 22.03 -10.95 -27.03
C SER A 683 20.72 -10.15 -26.93
N GLY A 684 20.73 -9.05 -26.19
CA GLY A 684 19.54 -8.26 -25.85
C GLY A 684 18.57 -8.99 -24.90
N LYS A 685 18.98 -10.12 -24.32
CA LYS A 685 18.12 -10.92 -23.42
C LYS A 685 18.25 -10.44 -21.98
N VAL A 686 17.12 -10.46 -21.27
CA VAL A 686 17.07 -10.16 -19.83
C VAL A 686 16.84 -11.44 -19.05
N SER A 687 17.67 -11.64 -18.03
CA SER A 687 17.53 -12.70 -17.03
C SER A 687 17.01 -12.13 -15.71
N ILE A 688 16.39 -12.99 -14.90
CA ILE A 688 15.90 -12.67 -13.55
C ILE A 688 16.64 -13.53 -12.53
N LYS A 689 17.08 -12.94 -11.42
CA LYS A 689 17.65 -13.64 -10.26
C LYS A 689 16.75 -13.44 -9.05
N HIS A 690 16.29 -14.55 -8.48
CA HIS A 690 15.57 -14.57 -7.21
C HIS A 690 16.54 -14.76 -6.05
N TYR A 691 16.12 -14.29 -4.88
CA TYR A 691 16.85 -14.43 -3.63
C TYR A 691 15.98 -15.12 -2.60
N GLU A 692 16.60 -15.74 -1.61
CA GLU A 692 15.89 -16.39 -0.51
C GLU A 692 15.13 -15.36 0.35
N ALA A 693 13.96 -15.75 0.87
CA ALA A 693 13.22 -14.97 1.87
C ALA A 693 13.89 -15.10 3.26
N SER A 694 15.13 -14.63 3.38
CA SER A 694 15.95 -14.68 4.59
C SER A 694 16.62 -13.33 4.88
N LEU A 695 17.14 -13.15 6.10
CA LEU A 695 17.85 -11.92 6.47
C LEU A 695 19.03 -11.64 5.53
N THR A 696 19.79 -12.68 5.19
CA THR A 696 20.94 -12.60 4.29
C THR A 696 20.52 -12.48 2.84
N GLY A 697 19.47 -13.18 2.39
CA GLY A 697 18.91 -13.06 1.04
C GLY A 697 18.39 -11.65 0.74
N MET A 698 17.80 -10.96 1.73
CA MET A 698 17.47 -9.54 1.63
C MET A 698 18.73 -8.72 1.31
N ILE A 699 19.81 -8.87 2.10
CA ILE A 699 21.04 -8.09 1.91
C ILE A 699 21.72 -8.42 0.58
N GLU A 700 21.80 -9.70 0.22
CA GLU A 700 22.37 -10.15 -1.07
C GLU A 700 21.62 -9.50 -2.24
N SER A 701 20.27 -9.45 -2.17
CA SER A 701 19.46 -8.82 -3.22
C SER A 701 19.82 -7.35 -3.42
N TRP A 702 20.13 -6.61 -2.36
CA TRP A 702 20.54 -5.20 -2.45
C TRP A 702 22.01 -5.04 -2.87
N VAL A 703 22.91 -5.91 -2.41
CA VAL A 703 24.32 -5.92 -2.85
C VAL A 703 24.42 -6.07 -4.36
N GLU A 704 23.65 -6.99 -4.94
CA GLU A 704 23.70 -7.30 -6.37
C GLU A 704 22.87 -6.34 -7.26
N ARG A 705 22.08 -5.43 -6.66
CA ARG A 705 21.46 -4.33 -7.45
C ARG A 705 22.49 -3.36 -8.02
N ASN A 706 23.68 -3.32 -7.39
CA ASN A 706 24.80 -2.45 -7.75
C ASN A 706 24.40 -0.96 -7.79
N LEU A 707 23.96 -0.45 -6.63
CA LEU A 707 23.44 0.91 -6.42
C LEU A 707 24.40 1.83 -5.65
#